data_AF-A0A7S3Q9C0-F1
#
_entry.id   AF-A0A7S3Q9C0-F1
#
_cell.length_a   1.000
_cell.length_b   1.000
_cell.length_c   1.000
_cell.angle_alpha   90.00
_cell.angle_beta   90.00
_cell.angle_gamma   90.00
#
_symmetry.space_group_name_H-M   'P 1'
#
loop_
_entity.id
_entity.type
_entity.pdbx_description
1 polymer ?
#
loop_
_entity_poly.entity_id
_entity_poly.type
_entity_poly.pdbx_seq_one_letter_code
_entity_poly.pdbx_strand_id
1 'polypeptide(L)'
;MNDDDSPSHSPQVLRNNADNFKELTVGYHVGDKWFPMDKPIRCSYKVKLVKFFSSPGAGGETVYPEGNSGDDLDPDLDPDLDLDPDPDLDLDPSFSCHSSLFAEAKGGDPASIQLARVTVTDERGNTSSQIPCNGGAALALPVESRGVTIRQLRAVWANVQRRCTDEKWTNRQGVLLKPEQVNLYDVNKYVIKPFTNTSQRSFVESLPSTSGPQPPRWFISHWWGEPVKDFLSCLEQHTRDFLWNKDDVQDAGGGGMTIDTPYWVCAYANNQWHLTDDITRDPSKSGFTKALIAANGRTVSILDKEGTVFTRVWCVYELYLALLVERKLGFPRVWAAYTAHKHLSKVGSGYNDEALEAVGIVHGVRGAPCDLNSRVTALREAYFPMGLVFQSLDIKVETATASIEDDRRHILNSIVGKAEKDLDDAPESMHEKYDSLNNLIHSTFATSQGALQAARREGSGTWQNVLIAMSKATDIEKISFDFGYGWDNILAAEAMELISHLPTALQRLHLAEANFGPHFVHALADWIDKANDLEIILISSSCINGDDDDSNSNTISNSNPNPNLARERILKPRLFTMLASLVLAPVRNRASRVARRRLAKAVASKDSIKKVKVCDTDYFLGSEKRILGKNVVFEPLQWVGDDSC
;
A
#
# COMPACT_ATOMS: atom_id res chain seq x y z
N MET A 1 40.99 0.64 -54.57
CA MET A 1 41.34 -0.58 -53.82
C MET A 1 40.31 -0.66 -52.69
N ASN A 2 39.01 -0.85 -53.00
CA ASN A 2 38.37 -2.10 -53.46
C ASN A 2 38.43 -3.13 -52.33
N ASP A 3 37.36 -3.64 -51.72
CA ASP A 3 35.90 -3.64 -52.01
C ASP A 3 35.18 -3.71 -50.64
N ASP A 4 34.14 -2.92 -50.36
CA ASP A 4 32.72 -3.12 -50.72
C ASP A 4 32.15 -4.50 -50.34
N ASP A 5 31.27 -4.53 -49.33
CA ASP A 5 29.84 -4.77 -49.59
C ASP A 5 29.01 -4.75 -48.29
N SER A 6 28.33 -3.63 -48.08
CA SER A 6 27.17 -3.54 -47.20
C SER A 6 26.13 -2.65 -47.87
N PRO A 7 25.03 -3.18 -48.41
CA PRO A 7 23.95 -2.34 -48.90
C PRO A 7 22.92 -2.11 -47.81
N SER A 8 22.77 -0.84 -47.44
CA SER A 8 21.51 -0.26 -47.00
C SER A 8 20.42 -0.48 -48.05
N HIS A 9 19.18 -0.79 -47.66
CA HIS A 9 17.99 -0.11 -48.18
C HIS A 9 16.70 -0.46 -47.42
N SER A 10 15.85 0.57 -47.41
CA SER A 10 14.54 0.77 -46.80
C SER A 10 13.52 -0.36 -46.98
N PRO A 11 12.48 -0.46 -46.10
CA PRO A 11 11.50 -1.52 -46.17
C PRO A 11 10.55 -1.31 -47.37
N GLN A 12 10.58 -2.26 -48.32
CA GLN A 12 9.49 -2.47 -49.26
C GLN A 12 8.47 -3.46 -48.68
N VAL A 13 7.21 -3.06 -48.76
CA VAL A 13 6.03 -3.85 -48.42
C VAL A 13 5.89 -5.03 -49.39
N LEU A 14 5.92 -6.26 -48.88
CA LEU A 14 5.47 -7.46 -49.59
C LEU A 14 4.28 -8.08 -48.84
N ARG A 15 3.11 -8.04 -49.49
CA ARG A 15 1.93 -8.83 -49.13
C ARG A 15 2.09 -10.26 -49.64
N ASN A 16 2.04 -11.26 -48.74
CA ASN A 16 1.04 -12.34 -48.70
C ASN A 16 1.55 -13.65 -48.07
N ASN A 17 0.72 -14.15 -47.16
CA ASN A 17 0.32 -15.54 -46.91
C ASN A 17 1.26 -16.57 -46.22
N ALA A 18 0.68 -17.11 -45.14
CA ALA A 18 0.70 -18.49 -44.65
C ALA A 18 1.89 -18.98 -43.79
N ASP A 19 1.51 -19.50 -42.62
CA ASP A 19 2.15 -20.54 -41.81
C ASP A 19 3.51 -20.26 -41.13
N ASN A 20 3.47 -19.63 -39.94
CA ASN A 20 4.56 -19.73 -38.97
C ASN A 20 4.17 -20.68 -37.82
N PHE A 21 4.66 -21.93 -37.90
CA PHE A 21 4.71 -22.86 -36.77
C PHE A 21 5.92 -22.50 -35.88
N LYS A 22 5.74 -22.39 -34.56
CA LYS A 22 6.84 -22.41 -33.59
C LYS A 22 6.69 -23.65 -32.70
N GLU A 23 7.69 -24.53 -32.74
CA GLU A 23 7.80 -25.66 -31.79
C GLU A 23 8.34 -25.14 -30.44
N LEU A 24 7.75 -25.61 -29.33
CA LEU A 24 8.14 -25.29 -27.96
C LEU A 24 8.76 -26.56 -27.34
N THR A 25 10.04 -26.50 -26.98
CA THR A 25 10.75 -27.65 -26.36
C THR A 25 10.60 -27.58 -24.84
N VAL A 26 10.05 -28.64 -24.24
CA VAL A 26 9.86 -28.76 -22.78
C VAL A 26 10.87 -29.79 -22.23
N GLY A 27 11.53 -29.45 -21.12
CA GLY A 27 12.48 -30.31 -20.42
C GLY A 27 12.37 -30.15 -18.90
N TYR A 28 13.07 -30.97 -18.12
CA TYR A 28 13.09 -30.92 -16.66
C TYR A 28 14.51 -30.87 -16.10
N HIS A 29 14.66 -30.37 -14.87
CA HIS A 29 15.92 -30.30 -14.16
C HIS A 29 16.11 -31.48 -13.20
N VAL A 30 17.33 -32.00 -13.14
CA VAL A 30 17.79 -32.87 -12.05
C VAL A 30 19.10 -32.32 -11.52
N GLY A 31 19.04 -31.66 -10.35
CA GLY A 31 20.11 -30.79 -9.88
C GLY A 31 20.37 -29.65 -10.87
N ASP A 32 21.64 -29.29 -11.07
CA ASP A 32 22.04 -28.17 -11.94
C ASP A 32 22.08 -28.53 -13.45
N LYS A 33 21.60 -29.72 -13.84
CA LYS A 33 21.60 -30.17 -15.24
C LYS A 33 20.17 -30.23 -15.80
N TRP A 34 20.04 -29.71 -17.02
CA TRP A 34 18.81 -29.70 -17.80
C TRP A 34 18.72 -30.93 -18.72
N PHE A 35 17.55 -31.57 -18.76
CA PHE A 35 17.28 -32.73 -19.61
C PHE A 35 16.05 -32.46 -20.51
N PRO A 36 16.17 -32.59 -21.84
CA PRO A 36 15.02 -32.53 -22.74
C PRO A 36 14.14 -33.78 -22.61
N MET A 37 12.81 -33.67 -22.76
CA MET A 37 11.94 -34.84 -22.89
C MET A 37 12.08 -35.46 -24.29
N ASP A 38 12.24 -36.79 -24.37
CA ASP A 38 12.51 -37.54 -25.62
C ASP A 38 11.35 -37.59 -26.63
N LYS A 39 10.20 -36.93 -26.37
CA LYS A 39 9.09 -36.87 -27.33
C LYS A 39 8.45 -35.48 -27.37
N PRO A 40 8.45 -34.78 -28.52
CA PRO A 40 7.76 -33.50 -28.65
C PRO A 40 6.23 -33.69 -28.59
N ILE A 41 5.56 -32.87 -27.78
CA ILE A 41 4.10 -32.75 -27.78
C ILE A 41 3.72 -31.81 -28.93
N ARG A 42 3.12 -32.33 -30.00
CA ARG A 42 2.53 -31.52 -31.07
C ARG A 42 1.09 -31.15 -30.70
N CYS A 43 0.82 -29.88 -30.48
CA CYS A 43 -0.55 -29.35 -30.46
C CYS A 43 -0.84 -28.70 -31.82
N SER A 44 -1.85 -29.20 -32.54
CA SER A 44 -2.34 -28.60 -33.78
C SER A 44 -3.71 -27.96 -33.56
N TYR A 45 -3.87 -26.68 -33.93
CA TYR A 45 -5.18 -26.01 -33.97
C TYR A 45 -5.53 -25.69 -35.43
N LYS A 46 -6.75 -26.02 -35.87
CA LYS A 46 -7.29 -25.59 -37.17
C LYS A 46 -8.14 -24.33 -36.98
N VAL A 47 -7.70 -23.20 -37.53
CA VAL A 47 -8.53 -21.98 -37.62
C VAL A 47 -9.30 -22.01 -38.94
N LYS A 48 -10.64 -22.02 -38.88
CA LYS A 48 -11.50 -21.90 -40.06
C LYS A 48 -11.98 -20.46 -40.18
N LEU A 49 -11.35 -19.67 -41.06
CA LEU A 49 -11.79 -18.33 -41.43
C LEU A 49 -13.06 -18.43 -42.29
N VAL A 50 -14.19 -17.95 -41.77
CA VAL A 50 -15.42 -17.75 -42.56
C VAL A 50 -15.42 -16.29 -43.04
N LYS A 51 -15.27 -16.09 -44.36
CA LYS A 51 -15.39 -14.80 -45.03
C LYS A 51 -16.88 -14.50 -45.29
N PHE A 52 -17.40 -13.40 -44.77
CA PHE A 52 -18.64 -12.82 -45.30
C PHE A 52 -18.28 -11.87 -46.44
N PHE A 53 -18.79 -12.15 -47.63
CA PHE A 53 -18.85 -11.20 -48.74
C PHE A 53 -20.26 -10.61 -48.78
N SER A 54 -20.37 -9.29 -48.83
CA SER A 54 -21.53 -8.61 -49.40
C SER A 54 -21.03 -7.49 -50.31
N SER A 55 -21.23 -7.69 -51.62
CA SER A 55 -20.90 -6.73 -52.68
C SER A 55 -21.95 -5.60 -52.75
N PRO A 56 -21.62 -4.42 -53.30
CA PRO A 56 -22.54 -3.29 -53.42
C PRO A 56 -23.29 -3.27 -54.77
N GLY A 57 -24.50 -2.71 -54.79
CA GLY A 57 -25.08 -2.13 -56.01
C GLY A 57 -26.61 -2.16 -56.16
N ALA A 58 -27.18 -0.94 -56.32
CA ALA A 58 -28.34 -0.55 -57.13
C ALA A 58 -29.79 -0.63 -56.58
N GLY A 59 -30.38 0.57 -56.41
CA GLY A 59 -31.62 0.97 -57.11
C GLY A 59 -32.98 0.87 -56.39
N GLY A 60 -33.73 1.99 -56.39
CA GLY A 60 -35.18 2.08 -56.15
C GLY A 60 -35.53 2.75 -54.81
N GLU A 61 -35.96 4.02 -54.79
CA GLU A 61 -37.38 4.46 -54.73
C GLU A 61 -38.07 4.01 -53.42
N THR A 62 -38.71 4.83 -52.57
CA THR A 62 -39.49 6.06 -52.79
C THR A 62 -39.93 6.66 -51.42
N VAL A 63 -40.18 7.98 -51.41
CA VAL A 63 -41.22 8.72 -50.64
C VAL A 63 -40.98 9.05 -49.15
N TYR A 64 -40.71 10.34 -48.92
CA TYR A 64 -41.02 11.10 -47.69
C TYR A 64 -42.52 11.41 -47.61
N PRO A 65 -43.01 11.75 -46.40
CA PRO A 65 -43.82 12.96 -46.31
C PRO A 65 -43.26 13.99 -45.32
N GLU A 66 -43.28 15.23 -45.82
CA GLU A 66 -43.51 16.52 -45.18
C GLU A 66 -44.30 16.43 -43.84
N GLY A 67 -44.18 17.33 -42.86
CA GLY A 67 -43.56 18.64 -42.75
C GLY A 67 -44.22 19.40 -41.57
N ASN A 68 -43.52 20.38 -41.01
CA ASN A 68 -43.98 21.54 -40.22
C ASN A 68 -44.76 21.28 -38.88
N SER A 69 -44.63 22.07 -37.81
CA SER A 69 -44.35 23.52 -37.67
C SER A 69 -44.13 23.89 -36.19
N GLY A 70 -43.42 25.00 -35.94
CA GLY A 70 -43.60 25.91 -34.79
C GLY A 70 -42.41 25.92 -33.82
N ASP A 71 -41.39 26.76 -34.01
CA ASP A 71 -41.31 28.21 -33.71
C ASP A 71 -41.25 28.51 -32.20
N ASP A 72 -40.08 28.94 -31.70
CA ASP A 72 -39.81 30.37 -31.41
C ASP A 72 -38.46 30.63 -30.68
N LEU A 73 -37.62 31.44 -31.35
CA LEU A 73 -36.77 32.57 -30.86
C LEU A 73 -35.44 32.34 -30.08
N ASP A 74 -34.32 32.33 -30.82
CA ASP A 74 -33.19 33.30 -30.93
C ASP A 74 -32.95 34.39 -29.83
N PRO A 75 -31.80 35.12 -29.75
CA PRO A 75 -30.38 34.95 -30.18
C PRO A 75 -29.36 35.31 -29.05
N ASP A 76 -28.06 35.36 -29.41
CA ASP A 76 -26.91 36.04 -28.75
C ASP A 76 -25.93 35.17 -27.95
N LEU A 77 -24.78 34.84 -28.55
CA LEU A 77 -23.44 35.12 -28.00
C LEU A 77 -22.33 34.76 -29.02
N ASP A 78 -21.66 35.83 -29.46
CA ASP A 78 -20.26 36.06 -29.85
C ASP A 78 -19.44 34.98 -30.61
N PRO A 79 -18.90 35.27 -31.81
CA PRO A 79 -17.94 34.45 -32.53
C PRO A 79 -16.52 35.01 -32.38
N ASP A 80 -15.71 34.46 -31.49
CA ASP A 80 -14.24 34.51 -31.59
C ASP A 80 -13.65 33.61 -30.50
N LEU A 81 -13.11 32.46 -30.88
CA LEU A 81 -12.03 31.78 -30.16
C LEU A 81 -11.45 30.68 -31.08
N ASP A 82 -10.29 31.00 -31.63
CA ASP A 82 -9.40 30.10 -32.34
C ASP A 82 -9.09 28.85 -31.50
N LEU A 83 -9.53 27.69 -32.00
CA LEU A 83 -9.12 26.39 -31.49
C LEU A 83 -7.84 25.96 -32.22
N ASP A 84 -6.69 26.21 -31.61
CA ASP A 84 -5.49 25.45 -31.88
C ASP A 84 -5.65 24.01 -31.34
N PRO A 85 -5.25 22.97 -32.09
CA PRO A 85 -5.38 21.59 -31.68
C PRO A 85 -4.31 21.20 -30.65
N ASP A 86 -4.78 20.80 -29.48
CA ASP A 86 -4.00 20.20 -28.38
C ASP A 86 -3.30 18.90 -28.84
N PRO A 87 -1.96 18.79 -28.74
CA PRO A 87 -1.23 17.58 -29.04
C PRO A 87 -0.77 16.91 -27.75
N ASP A 88 -1.56 16.01 -27.15
CA ASP A 88 -1.09 15.02 -26.16
C ASP A 88 -2.15 13.93 -25.86
N LEU A 89 -2.63 13.26 -26.92
CA LEU A 89 -3.33 11.97 -26.80
C LEU A 89 -2.32 10.82 -26.92
N ASP A 90 -1.62 10.55 -25.81
CA ASP A 90 -0.84 9.32 -25.67
C ASP A 90 -1.78 8.13 -25.48
N LEU A 91 -2.02 7.44 -26.59
CA LEU A 91 -2.64 6.13 -26.67
C LEU A 91 -1.65 5.07 -26.16
N ASP A 92 -1.92 4.51 -24.98
CA ASP A 92 -1.26 3.32 -24.43
C ASP A 92 -1.42 2.10 -25.38
N PRO A 93 -0.33 1.50 -25.89
CA PRO A 93 -0.39 0.29 -26.70
C PRO A 93 -0.15 -0.96 -25.84
N SER A 94 -1.11 -1.33 -24.99
CA SER A 94 -1.14 -2.66 -24.38
C SER A 94 -2.07 -3.60 -25.16
N PHE A 95 -1.49 -4.29 -26.14
CA PHE A 95 -2.11 -5.43 -26.80
C PHE A 95 -2.39 -6.55 -25.76
N SER A 96 -3.65 -6.70 -25.35
CA SER A 96 -4.16 -7.96 -24.80
C SER A 96 -5.29 -8.47 -25.68
N CYS A 97 -5.05 -9.58 -26.37
CA CYS A 97 -6.01 -10.22 -27.24
C CYS A 97 -6.80 -11.23 -26.41
N HIS A 98 -7.96 -10.83 -25.87
CA HIS A 98 -8.97 -11.76 -25.38
C HIS A 98 -10.22 -11.65 -26.25
N SER A 99 -10.40 -12.63 -27.14
CA SER A 99 -11.65 -12.84 -27.86
C SER A 99 -12.70 -13.41 -26.90
N SER A 100 -13.57 -12.57 -26.36
CA SER A 100 -14.82 -12.98 -25.75
C SER A 100 -15.88 -13.16 -26.85
N LEU A 101 -16.22 -14.42 -27.18
CA LEU A 101 -17.40 -14.76 -27.97
C LEU A 101 -18.64 -14.58 -27.09
N PHE A 102 -19.29 -13.41 -27.17
CA PHE A 102 -20.68 -13.26 -26.75
C PHE A 102 -21.58 -13.56 -27.94
N ALA A 103 -22.42 -14.59 -27.84
CA ALA A 103 -23.57 -14.76 -28.72
C ALA A 103 -24.77 -14.11 -28.03
N GLU A 104 -25.25 -12.98 -28.56
CA GLU A 104 -26.57 -12.45 -28.22
C GLU A 104 -27.66 -13.39 -28.78
N ALA A 105 -28.51 -13.94 -27.90
CA ALA A 105 -29.76 -14.56 -28.30
C ALA A 105 -30.90 -13.56 -28.07
N LYS A 106 -31.49 -13.05 -29.16
CA LYS A 106 -32.74 -12.29 -29.10
C LYS A 106 -33.90 -13.25 -28.82
N GLY A 107 -34.58 -13.04 -27.70
CA GLY A 107 -35.95 -13.51 -27.42
C GLY A 107 -36.10 -15.01 -27.13
N GLY A 108 -36.15 -15.39 -25.85
CA GLY A 108 -36.55 -16.72 -25.40
C GLY A 108 -36.41 -16.90 -23.87
N ASP A 109 -37.38 -17.59 -23.27
CA ASP A 109 -37.58 -17.88 -21.83
C ASP A 109 -36.32 -18.39 -21.07
N PRO A 110 -35.98 -17.88 -19.86
CA PRO A 110 -34.71 -18.19 -19.17
C PRO A 110 -34.52 -19.64 -18.68
N ALA A 111 -35.51 -20.52 -18.85
CA ALA A 111 -35.50 -21.87 -18.29
C ALA A 111 -34.92 -22.96 -19.22
N SER A 112 -34.33 -22.62 -20.38
CA SER A 112 -33.85 -23.63 -21.34
C SER A 112 -32.51 -23.30 -22.00
N ILE A 113 -31.46 -23.08 -21.19
CA ILE A 113 -30.08 -23.16 -21.68
C ILE A 113 -29.64 -24.63 -21.64
N GLN A 114 -29.87 -25.37 -22.73
CA GLN A 114 -29.12 -26.62 -22.94
C GLN A 114 -27.72 -26.26 -23.43
N LEU A 115 -26.69 -26.65 -22.66
CA LEU A 115 -25.29 -26.56 -23.07
C LEU A 115 -25.13 -27.18 -24.47
N ALA A 116 -24.61 -26.41 -25.43
CA ALA A 116 -24.16 -26.94 -26.71
C ALA A 116 -23.06 -27.99 -26.45
N ARG A 117 -23.34 -29.26 -26.77
CA ARG A 117 -22.36 -30.36 -26.69
C ARG A 117 -21.29 -30.18 -27.76
N VAL A 118 -20.06 -29.89 -27.34
CA VAL A 118 -18.88 -30.01 -28.21
C VAL A 118 -18.50 -31.50 -28.29
N THR A 119 -18.53 -32.06 -29.48
CA THR A 119 -18.10 -33.44 -29.73
C THR A 119 -16.70 -33.40 -30.32
N VAL A 120 -15.71 -33.95 -29.60
CA VAL A 120 -14.34 -34.07 -30.11
C VAL A 120 -14.20 -35.42 -30.81
N THR A 121 -13.78 -35.38 -32.07
CA THR A 121 -13.43 -36.56 -32.86
C THR A 121 -11.92 -36.62 -33.00
N ASP A 122 -11.34 -37.81 -32.85
CA ASP A 122 -9.93 -38.01 -33.12
C ASP A 122 -9.64 -38.03 -34.63
N GLU A 123 -8.36 -38.04 -35.00
CA GLU A 123 -7.88 -38.02 -36.39
C GLU A 123 -8.26 -39.28 -37.19
N ARG A 124 -8.89 -40.29 -36.55
CA ARG A 124 -9.37 -41.53 -37.17
C ARG A 124 -10.89 -41.59 -37.24
N GLY A 125 -11.60 -40.53 -36.85
CA GLY A 125 -13.05 -40.43 -36.94
C GLY A 125 -13.81 -41.12 -35.80
N ASN A 126 -13.15 -41.49 -34.71
CA ASN A 126 -13.83 -42.09 -33.56
C ASN A 126 -14.42 -40.99 -32.66
N THR A 127 -15.75 -41.01 -32.50
CA THR A 127 -16.47 -40.21 -31.53
C THR A 127 -16.43 -40.91 -30.17
N SER A 128 -15.74 -40.35 -29.19
CA SER A 128 -15.87 -40.77 -27.79
C SER A 128 -17.17 -40.23 -27.20
N SER A 129 -18.26 -40.98 -27.37
CA SER A 129 -19.46 -40.78 -26.58
C SER A 129 -19.23 -41.38 -25.18
N GLN A 130 -19.35 -40.54 -24.15
CA GLN A 130 -19.26 -40.87 -22.71
C GLN A 130 -17.85 -41.04 -22.14
N ILE A 131 -17.19 -39.91 -21.87
CA ILE A 131 -16.46 -39.80 -20.61
C ILE A 131 -17.48 -39.18 -19.63
N PRO A 132 -17.99 -39.92 -18.63
CA PRO A 132 -18.66 -39.26 -17.53
C PRO A 132 -17.63 -38.34 -16.89
N CYS A 133 -17.91 -37.05 -16.82
CA CYS A 133 -17.20 -36.13 -15.94
C CYS A 133 -17.51 -36.52 -14.49
N ASN A 134 -17.06 -37.70 -14.05
CA ASN A 134 -16.77 -37.91 -12.65
C ASN A 134 -15.61 -36.97 -12.36
N GLY A 135 -15.88 -35.95 -11.56
CA GLY A 135 -14.90 -34.99 -11.13
C GLY A 135 -13.64 -35.70 -10.68
N GLY A 136 -12.58 -35.61 -11.48
CA GLY A 136 -11.24 -35.65 -10.93
C GLY A 136 -11.23 -34.52 -9.92
N ALA A 137 -11.10 -34.86 -8.64
CA ALA A 137 -11.04 -33.88 -7.58
C ALA A 137 -9.88 -32.94 -7.91
N ALA A 138 -10.18 -31.77 -8.50
CA ALA A 138 -9.21 -30.71 -8.62
C ALA A 138 -8.68 -30.50 -7.21
N LEU A 139 -7.37 -30.72 -7.01
CA LEU A 139 -6.73 -30.61 -5.70
C LEU A 139 -7.17 -29.30 -5.07
N ALA A 140 -7.63 -29.36 -3.82
CA ALA A 140 -7.99 -28.18 -3.07
C ALA A 140 -6.78 -27.24 -3.01
N LEU A 141 -7.01 -25.95 -3.23
CA LEU A 141 -5.93 -24.95 -3.16
C LEU A 141 -5.46 -24.84 -1.70
N PRO A 142 -4.15 -24.67 -1.45
CA PRO A 142 -3.64 -24.32 -0.12
C PRO A 142 -4.34 -23.05 0.40
N VAL A 143 -4.69 -23.00 1.68
CA VAL A 143 -5.52 -21.91 2.26
C VAL A 143 -4.86 -20.55 2.10
N GLU A 144 -3.54 -20.50 2.21
CA GLU A 144 -2.70 -19.33 1.99
C GLU A 144 -2.69 -18.86 0.53
N SER A 145 -3.13 -19.68 -0.42
CA SER A 145 -3.21 -19.36 -1.85
C SER A 145 -4.65 -19.12 -2.33
N ARG A 146 -5.57 -18.81 -1.41
CA ARG A 146 -6.99 -18.51 -1.72
C ARG A 146 -7.27 -17.01 -1.64
N GLY A 147 -6.41 -16.20 -2.24
CA GLY A 147 -6.61 -14.75 -2.33
C GLY A 147 -7.78 -14.37 -3.23
N VAL A 148 -8.48 -13.28 -2.89
CA VAL A 148 -9.59 -12.68 -3.63
C VAL A 148 -9.16 -11.34 -4.23
N THR A 149 -9.58 -11.02 -5.45
CA THR A 149 -9.23 -9.75 -6.12
C THR A 149 -10.32 -8.69 -5.97
N ILE A 150 -9.98 -7.41 -6.18
CA ILE A 150 -10.98 -6.32 -6.22
C ILE A 150 -12.06 -6.61 -7.25
N ARG A 151 -11.69 -7.15 -8.42
CA ARG A 151 -12.66 -7.53 -9.45
C ARG A 151 -13.67 -8.56 -8.94
N GLN A 152 -13.20 -9.57 -8.20
CA GLN A 152 -14.07 -10.59 -7.60
C GLN A 152 -14.95 -10.00 -6.49
N LEU A 153 -14.41 -9.12 -5.65
CA LEU A 153 -15.17 -8.43 -4.60
C LEU A 153 -16.25 -7.49 -5.16
N ARG A 154 -15.96 -6.77 -6.26
CA ARG A 154 -16.97 -5.99 -7.00
C ARG A 154 -18.12 -6.86 -7.50
N ALA A 155 -17.85 -8.09 -7.95
CA ALA A 155 -18.89 -9.04 -8.35
C ALA A 155 -19.74 -9.52 -7.15
N VAL A 156 -19.13 -9.68 -5.97
CA VAL A 156 -19.87 -9.94 -4.72
C VAL A 156 -20.76 -8.75 -4.37
N TRP A 157 -20.23 -7.53 -4.41
CA TRP A 157 -20.99 -6.32 -4.13
C TRP A 157 -22.16 -6.12 -5.11
N ALA A 158 -21.94 -6.35 -6.41
CA ALA A 158 -23.01 -6.32 -7.40
C ALA A 158 -24.13 -7.34 -7.11
N ASN A 159 -23.79 -8.52 -6.59
CA ASN A 159 -24.79 -9.49 -6.13
C ASN A 159 -25.57 -8.99 -4.91
N VAL A 160 -24.90 -8.35 -3.95
CA VAL A 160 -25.56 -7.73 -2.80
C VAL A 160 -26.55 -6.66 -3.25
N GLN A 161 -26.11 -5.73 -4.11
CA GLN A 161 -26.97 -4.65 -4.62
C GLN A 161 -28.21 -5.17 -5.34
N ARG A 162 -28.04 -6.21 -6.17
CA ARG A 162 -29.13 -6.80 -6.95
C ARG A 162 -30.12 -7.57 -6.09
N ARG A 163 -29.66 -8.29 -5.06
CA ARG A 163 -30.48 -9.32 -4.37
C ARG A 163 -31.02 -8.89 -3.02
N CYS A 164 -30.31 -8.03 -2.28
CA CYS A 164 -30.61 -7.76 -0.87
C CYS A 164 -32.06 -7.32 -0.63
N THR A 165 -32.52 -6.31 -1.37
CA THR A 165 -33.88 -5.77 -1.23
C THR A 165 -34.93 -6.72 -1.81
N ASP A 166 -34.69 -7.25 -3.00
CA ASP A 166 -35.64 -8.11 -3.74
C ASP A 166 -35.92 -9.42 -3.00
N GLU A 167 -34.89 -10.02 -2.41
CA GLU A 167 -35.00 -11.25 -1.63
C GLU A 167 -35.29 -11.00 -0.15
N LYS A 168 -35.48 -9.73 0.26
CA LYS A 168 -35.83 -9.32 1.63
C LYS A 168 -34.85 -9.87 2.67
N TRP A 169 -33.55 -9.71 2.42
CA TRP A 169 -32.52 -10.17 3.35
C TRP A 169 -32.68 -9.51 4.72
N THR A 170 -32.43 -10.29 5.77
CA THR A 170 -32.49 -9.82 7.16
C THR A 170 -31.19 -10.09 7.91
N ASN A 171 -30.88 -9.20 8.85
CA ASN A 171 -29.79 -9.40 9.80
C ASN A 171 -30.14 -10.50 10.82
N ARG A 172 -29.24 -10.76 11.78
CA ARG A 172 -29.44 -11.79 12.81
C ARG A 172 -30.68 -11.56 13.69
N GLN A 173 -31.10 -10.30 13.86
CA GLN A 173 -32.28 -9.90 14.63
C GLN A 173 -33.57 -9.93 13.81
N GLY A 174 -33.52 -10.34 12.53
CA GLY A 174 -34.68 -10.40 11.64
C GLY A 174 -35.08 -9.04 11.04
N VAL A 175 -34.25 -8.01 11.18
CA VAL A 175 -34.51 -6.68 10.59
C VAL A 175 -34.09 -6.69 9.12
N LEU A 176 -34.96 -6.16 8.25
CA LEU A 176 -34.69 -6.04 6.82
C LEU A 176 -33.47 -5.16 6.55
N LEU A 177 -32.60 -5.63 5.67
CA LEU A 177 -31.36 -4.97 5.28
C LEU A 177 -31.53 -4.18 3.99
N LYS A 178 -30.90 -3.00 3.96
CA LYS A 178 -30.53 -2.32 2.71
C LYS A 178 -29.14 -2.78 2.27
N PRO A 179 -28.80 -2.75 0.97
CA PRO A 179 -27.47 -3.14 0.48
C PRO A 179 -26.31 -2.51 1.26
N GLU A 180 -26.41 -1.23 1.62
CA GLU A 180 -25.38 -0.47 2.35
C GLU A 180 -25.20 -0.93 3.81
N GLN A 181 -26.09 -1.75 4.33
CA GLN A 181 -26.03 -2.29 5.70
C GLN A 181 -25.53 -3.74 5.73
N VAL A 182 -25.39 -4.39 4.57
CA VAL A 182 -24.96 -5.78 4.47
C VAL A 182 -23.50 -5.89 4.88
N ASN A 183 -23.24 -6.69 5.91
CA ASN A 183 -21.89 -6.99 6.38
C ASN A 183 -21.44 -8.40 5.97
N LEU A 184 -20.25 -8.82 6.40
CA LEU A 184 -19.68 -10.08 5.94
C LEU A 184 -20.35 -11.32 6.55
N TYR A 185 -21.03 -11.19 7.71
CA TYR A 185 -21.92 -12.26 8.21
C TYR A 185 -23.10 -12.49 7.27
N ASP A 186 -23.69 -11.41 6.76
CA ASP A 186 -24.82 -11.46 5.84
C ASP A 186 -24.37 -11.99 4.46
N VAL A 187 -23.24 -11.51 3.94
CA VAL A 187 -22.64 -12.05 2.70
C VAL A 187 -22.34 -13.55 2.84
N ASN A 188 -21.83 -13.99 3.99
CA ASN A 188 -21.60 -15.41 4.22
C ASN A 188 -22.90 -16.22 4.12
N LYS A 189 -23.97 -15.72 4.76
CA LYS A 189 -25.30 -16.36 4.79
C LYS A 189 -25.98 -16.39 3.43
N TYR A 190 -26.01 -15.28 2.70
CA TYR A 190 -26.85 -15.11 1.51
C TYR A 190 -26.09 -15.27 0.17
N VAL A 191 -24.76 -15.18 0.18
CA VAL A 191 -23.91 -15.28 -1.02
C VAL A 191 -22.97 -16.46 -0.93
N ILE A 192 -22.04 -16.48 0.03
CA ILE A 192 -20.95 -17.46 0.06
C ILE A 192 -21.47 -18.88 0.27
N LYS A 193 -22.22 -19.14 1.35
CA LYS A 193 -22.74 -20.49 1.62
C LYS A 193 -23.66 -21.00 0.50
N PRO A 194 -24.65 -20.23 0.01
CA PRO A 194 -25.46 -20.68 -1.12
C PRO A 194 -24.65 -20.99 -2.38
N PHE A 195 -23.67 -20.15 -2.71
CA PHE A 195 -22.82 -20.34 -3.89
C PHE A 195 -21.89 -21.56 -3.77
N THR A 196 -21.37 -21.82 -2.57
CA THR A 196 -20.43 -22.92 -2.30
C THR A 196 -21.12 -24.21 -1.85
N ASN A 197 -22.45 -24.27 -1.83
CA ASN A 197 -23.20 -25.42 -1.31
C ASN A 197 -22.90 -26.72 -2.07
N THR A 198 -22.72 -26.66 -3.39
CA THR A 198 -22.41 -27.85 -4.18
C THR A 198 -20.94 -28.25 -4.09
N SER A 199 -20.02 -27.28 -4.06
CA SER A 199 -18.59 -27.56 -4.04
C SER A 199 -18.08 -27.94 -2.65
N GLN A 200 -18.70 -27.41 -1.58
CA GLN A 200 -18.23 -27.50 -0.19
C GLN A 200 -16.76 -27.05 -0.03
N ARG A 201 -16.35 -26.10 -0.88
CA ARG A 201 -15.00 -25.48 -0.90
C ARG A 201 -15.08 -24.03 -0.45
N SER A 202 -13.92 -23.38 -0.30
CA SER A 202 -13.89 -21.93 -0.10
C SER A 202 -14.59 -21.18 -1.24
N PHE A 203 -14.96 -19.92 -0.99
CA PHE A 203 -15.59 -19.08 -1.99
C PHE A 203 -14.66 -18.89 -3.20
N VAL A 204 -13.39 -18.56 -2.94
CA VAL A 204 -12.38 -18.31 -3.97
C VAL A 204 -12.16 -19.54 -4.85
N GLU A 205 -12.07 -20.74 -4.28
CA GLU A 205 -11.93 -21.98 -5.06
C GLU A 205 -13.15 -22.29 -5.93
N SER A 206 -14.31 -21.76 -5.57
CA SER A 206 -15.57 -22.01 -6.28
C SER A 206 -15.83 -20.97 -7.38
N LEU A 207 -15.07 -19.88 -7.44
CA LEU A 207 -15.23 -18.84 -8.45
C LEU A 207 -14.76 -19.34 -9.82
N PRO A 208 -15.56 -19.18 -10.89
CA PRO A 208 -15.16 -19.54 -12.24
C PRO A 208 -13.93 -18.78 -12.75
N SER A 209 -13.68 -17.58 -12.21
CA SER A 209 -12.51 -16.76 -12.57
C SER A 209 -11.21 -17.23 -11.89
N THR A 210 -11.29 -18.14 -10.92
CA THR A 210 -10.10 -18.70 -10.25
C THR A 210 -9.54 -19.84 -11.07
N SER A 211 -8.46 -19.57 -11.82
CA SER A 211 -7.80 -20.56 -12.68
C SER A 211 -6.65 -21.32 -12.00
N GLY A 212 -6.43 -21.10 -10.69
CA GLY A 212 -5.35 -21.73 -9.92
C GLY A 212 -5.09 -21.05 -8.57
N PRO A 213 -3.96 -21.37 -7.92
CA PRO A 213 -3.50 -20.68 -6.71
C PRO A 213 -3.43 -19.16 -6.92
N GLN A 214 -4.00 -18.40 -5.98
CA GLN A 214 -3.96 -16.94 -5.92
C GLN A 214 -3.23 -16.52 -4.62
N PRO A 215 -1.89 -16.55 -4.58
CA PRO A 215 -1.14 -16.10 -3.41
C PRO A 215 -1.42 -14.62 -3.16
N PRO A 216 -1.71 -14.23 -1.91
CA PRO A 216 -2.02 -12.85 -1.57
C PRO A 216 -0.78 -11.99 -1.62
N ARG A 217 -0.93 -10.76 -2.14
CA ARG A 217 0.10 -9.72 -1.95
C ARG A 217 -0.02 -9.06 -0.58
N TRP A 218 -1.22 -9.06 -0.01
CA TRP A 218 -1.58 -8.47 1.28
C TRP A 218 -2.55 -9.36 2.04
N PHE A 219 -2.30 -9.50 3.33
CA PHE A 219 -3.22 -10.08 4.30
C PHE A 219 -4.18 -9.01 4.83
N ILE A 220 -5.47 -9.33 4.94
CA ILE A 220 -6.48 -8.40 5.44
C ILE A 220 -6.94 -8.81 6.85
N SER A 221 -6.67 -7.93 7.81
CA SER A 221 -7.21 -7.99 9.17
C SER A 221 -8.45 -7.12 9.26
N HIS A 222 -9.60 -7.68 9.62
CA HIS A 222 -10.84 -6.91 9.65
C HIS A 222 -11.95 -7.55 10.50
N TRP A 223 -12.97 -6.78 10.83
CA TRP A 223 -14.15 -7.27 11.54
C TRP A 223 -15.33 -7.48 10.60
N TRP A 224 -15.95 -8.67 10.65
CA TRP A 224 -17.07 -9.04 9.76
C TRP A 224 -18.35 -8.20 9.89
N GLY A 225 -18.48 -7.38 10.94
CA GLY A 225 -19.69 -6.59 11.17
C GLY A 225 -19.72 -5.26 10.44
N GLU A 226 -18.61 -4.82 9.86
CA GLU A 226 -18.57 -3.63 9.01
C GLU A 226 -19.35 -3.86 7.69
N PRO A 227 -19.98 -2.82 7.12
CA PRO A 227 -20.60 -2.93 5.81
C PRO A 227 -19.60 -3.34 4.72
N VAL A 228 -19.96 -4.31 3.88
CA VAL A 228 -19.08 -4.81 2.80
C VAL A 228 -18.76 -3.71 1.78
N LYS A 229 -19.64 -2.73 1.63
CA LYS A 229 -19.37 -1.53 0.80
C LYS A 229 -18.19 -0.73 1.35
N ASP A 230 -18.21 -0.44 2.64
CA ASP A 230 -17.18 0.35 3.33
C ASP A 230 -15.85 -0.40 3.30
N PHE A 231 -15.88 -1.72 3.54
CA PHE A 231 -14.73 -2.63 3.37
C PHE A 231 -14.14 -2.57 1.95
N LEU A 232 -14.98 -2.68 0.92
CA LEU A 232 -14.53 -2.62 -0.47
C LEU A 232 -13.93 -1.26 -0.82
N SER A 233 -14.55 -0.16 -0.39
CA SER A 233 -14.00 1.19 -0.58
C SER A 233 -12.60 1.34 0.03
N CYS A 234 -12.36 0.73 1.20
CA CYS A 234 -11.03 0.73 1.81
C CYS A 234 -10.00 -0.02 0.97
N LEU A 235 -10.34 -1.21 0.46
CA LEU A 235 -9.44 -1.98 -0.39
C LEU A 235 -9.19 -1.32 -1.76
N GLU A 236 -10.19 -0.63 -2.31
CA GLU A 236 -10.02 0.16 -3.53
C GLU A 236 -9.08 1.35 -3.32
N GLN A 237 -9.23 2.08 -2.21
CA GLN A 237 -8.29 3.15 -1.87
C GLN A 237 -6.88 2.60 -1.61
N HIS A 238 -6.74 1.51 -0.86
CA HIS A 238 -5.44 0.86 -0.66
C HIS A 238 -4.80 0.44 -1.99
N THR A 239 -5.58 -0.15 -2.90
CA THR A 239 -5.09 -0.53 -4.24
C THR A 239 -4.58 0.69 -5.00
N ARG A 240 -5.25 1.84 -4.89
CA ARG A 240 -4.82 3.10 -5.50
C ARG A 240 -3.54 3.64 -4.87
N ASP A 241 -3.47 3.66 -3.54
CA ASP A 241 -2.32 4.19 -2.80
C ASP A 241 -1.04 3.35 -3.03
N PHE A 242 -1.22 2.05 -3.31
CA PHE A 242 -0.15 1.09 -3.60
C PHE A 242 -0.02 0.74 -5.09
N LEU A 243 -0.59 1.54 -6.00
CA LEU A 243 -0.54 1.27 -7.45
C LEU A 243 0.89 1.31 -8.01
N TRP A 244 1.72 2.25 -7.56
CA TRP A 244 3.06 2.45 -8.12
C TRP A 244 4.07 1.41 -7.65
N ASN A 245 4.97 1.02 -8.57
CA ASN A 245 6.09 0.13 -8.30
C ASN A 245 7.28 0.50 -9.20
N LYS A 246 8.20 1.32 -8.69
CA LYS A 246 9.35 1.85 -9.43
C LYS A 246 10.63 1.03 -9.24
N ASP A 247 10.75 0.33 -8.12
CA ASP A 247 11.98 -0.38 -7.73
C ASP A 247 11.69 -1.56 -6.79
N ASP A 248 12.70 -2.41 -6.57
CA ASP A 248 12.61 -3.57 -5.68
C ASP A 248 12.22 -3.20 -4.24
N VAL A 249 12.48 -1.95 -3.81
CA VAL A 249 12.14 -1.49 -2.46
C VAL A 249 10.64 -1.20 -2.36
N GLN A 250 10.04 -0.62 -3.41
CA GLN A 250 8.59 -0.45 -3.50
C GLN A 250 7.89 -1.81 -3.68
N ASP A 251 8.48 -2.74 -4.43
CA ASP A 251 7.94 -4.10 -4.53
C ASP A 251 7.98 -4.81 -3.16
N ALA A 252 9.11 -4.73 -2.46
CA ALA A 252 9.26 -5.22 -1.08
C ALA A 252 8.23 -4.58 -0.15
N GLY A 253 7.94 -3.29 -0.35
CA GLY A 253 6.92 -2.50 0.35
C GLY A 253 5.46 -2.82 -0.02
N GLY A 254 5.23 -3.71 -1.00
CA GLY A 254 3.88 -4.12 -1.42
C GLY A 254 3.23 -3.25 -2.50
N GLY A 255 3.97 -2.36 -3.16
CA GLY A 255 3.50 -1.55 -4.30
C GLY A 255 3.11 -2.38 -5.53
N GLY A 256 2.67 -1.78 -6.63
CA GLY A 256 2.25 -2.51 -7.84
C GLY A 256 0.90 -3.21 -7.70
N MET A 257 0.03 -2.69 -6.84
CA MET A 257 -1.32 -3.20 -6.65
C MET A 257 -2.19 -2.88 -7.86
N THR A 258 -2.97 -3.85 -8.30
CA THR A 258 -3.97 -3.70 -9.37
C THR A 258 -5.29 -4.31 -8.89
N ILE A 259 -6.35 -4.11 -9.68
CA ILE A 259 -7.66 -4.72 -9.37
C ILE A 259 -7.67 -6.25 -9.46
N ASP A 260 -6.64 -6.85 -10.06
CA ASP A 260 -6.46 -8.30 -10.19
C ASP A 260 -5.38 -8.85 -9.23
N THR A 261 -4.78 -7.99 -8.40
CA THR A 261 -3.85 -8.42 -7.36
C THR A 261 -4.62 -9.05 -6.18
N PRO A 262 -4.29 -10.28 -5.74
CA PRO A 262 -5.06 -10.94 -4.69
C PRO A 262 -4.79 -10.38 -3.28
N TYR A 263 -5.87 -10.24 -2.52
CA TYR A 263 -5.89 -10.02 -1.08
C TYR A 263 -6.33 -11.29 -0.36
N TRP A 264 -5.73 -11.65 0.78
CA TRP A 264 -6.28 -12.72 1.60
C TRP A 264 -7.31 -12.17 2.57
N VAL A 265 -8.55 -12.63 2.44
CA VAL A 265 -9.68 -12.18 3.28
C VAL A 265 -10.40 -13.40 3.83
N CYS A 266 -10.49 -13.49 5.16
CA CYS A 266 -10.82 -14.73 5.86
C CYS A 266 -12.18 -15.34 5.47
N ALA A 267 -13.22 -14.56 5.23
CA ALA A 267 -14.53 -15.11 4.86
C ALA A 267 -14.54 -15.78 3.47
N TYR A 268 -13.73 -15.27 2.54
CA TYR A 268 -13.68 -15.76 1.17
C TYR A 268 -12.66 -16.90 1.00
N ALA A 269 -11.57 -16.86 1.77
CA ALA A 269 -10.48 -17.82 1.70
C ALA A 269 -10.72 -19.08 2.56
N ASN A 270 -11.25 -18.93 3.77
CA ASN A 270 -11.55 -20.08 4.63
C ASN A 270 -12.76 -20.84 4.11
N ASN A 271 -12.72 -22.17 4.21
CA ASN A 271 -13.84 -23.03 3.88
C ASN A 271 -14.94 -22.90 4.94
N GLN A 272 -16.02 -22.18 4.59
CA GLN A 272 -17.15 -21.89 5.47
C GLN A 272 -18.00 -23.13 5.86
N TRP A 273 -17.72 -24.28 5.24
CA TRP A 273 -18.32 -25.58 5.57
C TRP A 273 -17.45 -26.41 6.51
N HIS A 274 -16.13 -26.24 6.44
CA HIS A 274 -15.13 -26.99 7.20
C HIS A 274 -14.14 -26.03 7.87
N LEU A 275 -14.66 -25.06 8.63
CA LEU A 275 -13.85 -23.99 9.23
C LEU A 275 -12.72 -24.51 10.12
N THR A 276 -12.90 -25.66 10.78
CA THR A 276 -11.89 -26.27 11.65
C THR A 276 -10.63 -26.72 10.92
N ASP A 277 -10.71 -26.93 9.60
CA ASP A 277 -9.56 -27.31 8.78
C ASP A 277 -8.63 -26.10 8.54
N ASP A 278 -9.22 -24.91 8.48
CA ASP A 278 -8.50 -23.65 8.25
C ASP A 278 -8.27 -22.88 9.56
N ILE A 279 -9.10 -23.06 10.59
CA ILE A 279 -9.00 -22.43 11.92
C ILE A 279 -8.76 -23.54 12.94
N THR A 280 -7.49 -23.85 13.13
CA THR A 280 -7.04 -24.93 14.00
C THR A 280 -7.02 -24.52 15.47
N ARG A 281 -7.05 -25.51 16.37
CA ARG A 281 -6.89 -25.34 17.83
C ARG A 281 -5.66 -24.51 18.19
N ASP A 282 -4.54 -24.73 17.51
CA ASP A 282 -3.36 -23.87 17.64
C ASP A 282 -3.47 -22.71 16.65
N PRO A 283 -3.66 -21.46 17.11
CA PRO A 283 -3.81 -20.31 16.22
C PRO A 283 -2.59 -20.08 15.32
N SER A 284 -1.40 -20.52 15.75
CA SER A 284 -0.17 -20.38 14.95
C SER A 284 -0.17 -21.27 13.69
N LYS A 285 -1.02 -22.30 13.64
CA LYS A 285 -1.18 -23.21 12.49
C LYS A 285 -2.37 -22.86 11.60
N SER A 286 -3.12 -21.82 11.96
CA SER A 286 -4.33 -21.40 11.25
C SER A 286 -4.01 -20.85 9.85
N GLY A 287 -5.03 -20.79 9.00
CA GLY A 287 -5.00 -20.16 7.69
C GLY A 287 -4.63 -18.68 7.76
N PHE A 288 -4.94 -18.00 8.86
CA PHE A 288 -4.52 -16.63 9.11
C PHE A 288 -2.98 -16.52 9.10
N THR A 289 -2.31 -17.34 9.91
CA THR A 289 -0.84 -17.33 10.00
C THR A 289 -0.19 -17.72 8.68
N LYS A 290 -0.71 -18.75 8.00
CA LYS A 290 -0.18 -19.19 6.70
C LYS A 290 -0.32 -18.12 5.63
N ALA A 291 -1.47 -17.44 5.59
CA ALA A 291 -1.73 -16.38 4.62
C ALA A 291 -0.90 -15.13 4.86
N LEU A 292 -0.71 -14.76 6.13
CA LEU A 292 0.13 -13.63 6.54
C LEU A 292 1.60 -13.88 6.16
N ILE A 293 2.11 -15.10 6.37
CA ILE A 293 3.43 -15.51 5.86
C ILE A 293 3.48 -15.44 4.33
N ALA A 294 2.45 -15.93 3.63
CA ALA A 294 2.40 -15.88 2.16
C ALA A 294 2.35 -14.44 1.61
N ALA A 295 1.83 -13.50 2.39
CA ALA A 295 1.84 -12.07 2.09
C ALA A 295 3.15 -11.36 2.48
N ASN A 296 4.19 -12.10 2.91
CA ASN A 296 5.44 -11.55 3.44
C ASN A 296 5.20 -10.54 4.59
N GLY A 297 4.21 -10.81 5.44
CA GLY A 297 3.83 -9.96 6.56
C GLY A 297 3.15 -8.64 6.26
N ARG A 298 2.88 -8.38 4.99
CA ARG A 298 2.17 -7.18 4.55
C ARG A 298 0.72 -7.29 4.97
N THR A 299 0.31 -6.39 5.87
CA THR A 299 -1.00 -6.45 6.50
C THR A 299 -1.76 -5.14 6.33
N VAL A 300 -3.01 -5.23 5.89
CA VAL A 300 -3.96 -4.11 5.94
C VAL A 300 -4.99 -4.41 7.02
N SER A 301 -5.10 -3.52 8.00
CA SER A 301 -6.17 -3.51 8.98
C SER A 301 -7.29 -2.59 8.51
N ILE A 302 -8.49 -3.13 8.30
CA ILE A 302 -9.68 -2.31 8.02
C ILE A 302 -10.34 -1.96 9.35
N LEU A 303 -10.46 -0.66 9.62
CA LEU A 303 -11.04 -0.14 10.84
C LEU A 303 -12.50 0.24 10.59
N ASP A 304 -13.40 -0.33 11.39
CA ASP A 304 -14.78 0.14 11.46
C ASP A 304 -14.88 1.49 12.20
N LYS A 305 -15.97 2.22 11.97
CA LYS A 305 -16.17 3.59 12.46
C LYS A 305 -16.14 3.67 13.99
N GLU A 306 -16.46 2.58 14.65
CA GLU A 306 -16.55 2.44 16.10
C GLU A 306 -15.27 1.83 16.71
N GLY A 307 -14.27 1.47 15.90
CA GLY A 307 -13.04 0.83 16.38
C GLY A 307 -13.29 -0.57 16.98
N THR A 308 -14.40 -1.23 16.64
CA THR A 308 -14.78 -2.56 17.13
C THR A 308 -13.69 -3.59 16.86
N VAL A 309 -12.99 -3.49 15.73
CA VAL A 309 -11.84 -4.33 15.36
C VAL A 309 -10.82 -4.46 16.49
N PHE A 310 -10.61 -3.38 17.26
CA PHE A 310 -9.67 -3.36 18.38
C PHE A 310 -10.11 -4.19 19.59
N THR A 311 -11.39 -4.53 19.68
CA THR A 311 -11.97 -5.32 20.77
C THR A 311 -11.99 -6.83 20.46
N ARG A 312 -11.62 -7.23 19.24
CA ARG A 312 -11.74 -8.60 18.74
C ARG A 312 -10.40 -9.32 18.81
N VAL A 313 -10.35 -10.41 19.57
CA VAL A 313 -9.10 -11.12 19.87
C VAL A 313 -8.42 -11.71 18.63
N TRP A 314 -9.19 -12.12 17.61
CA TRP A 314 -8.62 -12.55 16.32
C TRP A 314 -7.92 -11.40 15.59
N CYS A 315 -8.54 -10.22 15.53
CA CYS A 315 -7.93 -9.04 14.90
C CYS A 315 -6.68 -8.58 15.66
N VAL A 316 -6.72 -8.64 16.99
CA VAL A 316 -5.55 -8.37 17.84
C VAL A 316 -4.44 -9.41 17.62
N TYR A 317 -4.79 -10.68 17.42
CA TYR A 317 -3.83 -11.73 17.09
C TYR A 317 -3.18 -11.54 15.72
N GLU A 318 -3.95 -11.10 14.73
CA GLU A 318 -3.43 -10.76 13.40
C GLU A 318 -2.43 -9.60 13.48
N LEU A 319 -2.73 -8.56 14.28
CA LEU A 319 -1.79 -7.49 14.60
C LEU A 319 -0.54 -8.03 15.31
N TYR A 320 -0.70 -8.95 16.26
CA TYR A 320 0.43 -9.61 16.92
C TYR A 320 1.34 -10.33 15.93
N LEU A 321 0.77 -11.09 15.00
CA LEU A 321 1.55 -11.81 13.99
C LEU A 321 2.28 -10.84 13.07
N ALA A 322 1.57 -9.85 12.53
CA ALA A 322 2.10 -8.84 11.61
C ALA A 322 3.21 -7.98 12.26
N LEU A 323 3.03 -7.59 13.52
CA LEU A 323 3.90 -6.62 14.18
C LEU A 323 5.00 -7.25 15.04
N LEU A 324 4.87 -8.48 15.54
CA LEU A 324 5.87 -9.10 16.42
C LEU A 324 6.55 -10.34 15.83
N VAL A 325 5.79 -11.30 15.30
CA VAL A 325 6.33 -12.63 15.00
C VAL A 325 7.21 -12.62 13.75
N GLU A 326 6.84 -11.87 12.73
CA GLU A 326 7.52 -11.90 11.43
C GLU A 326 8.87 -11.18 11.39
N ARG A 327 9.23 -10.48 12.47
CA ARG A 327 10.61 -10.01 12.70
C ARG A 327 11.62 -11.13 12.54
N LYS A 328 11.24 -12.34 12.97
CA LYS A 328 12.10 -13.53 12.93
C LYS A 328 12.28 -14.08 11.52
N LEU A 329 11.41 -13.72 10.58
CA LEU A 329 11.40 -14.24 9.21
C LEU A 329 12.10 -13.31 8.22
N GLY A 330 12.45 -12.08 8.62
CA GLY A 330 13.25 -11.15 7.82
C GLY A 330 12.47 -10.39 6.74
N PHE A 331 11.14 -10.33 6.85
CA PHE A 331 10.31 -9.59 5.89
C PHE A 331 10.31 -8.07 6.14
N PRO A 332 10.17 -7.25 5.09
CA PRO A 332 9.92 -5.82 5.22
C PRO A 332 8.57 -5.59 5.91
N ARG A 333 8.59 -4.95 7.08
CA ARG A 333 7.39 -4.65 7.86
C ARG A 333 6.58 -3.56 7.16
N VAL A 334 5.43 -3.93 6.60
CA VAL A 334 4.47 -2.96 6.09
C VAL A 334 3.11 -3.27 6.67
N TRP A 335 2.63 -2.33 7.47
CA TRP A 335 1.31 -2.37 8.03
C TRP A 335 0.58 -1.10 7.62
N ALA A 336 -0.67 -1.24 7.21
CA ALA A 336 -1.52 -0.11 6.90
C ALA A 336 -2.87 -0.25 7.58
N ALA A 337 -3.40 0.85 8.11
CA ALA A 337 -4.79 0.92 8.55
C ALA A 337 -5.61 1.72 7.56
N TYR A 338 -6.76 1.20 7.13
CA TYR A 338 -7.70 1.92 6.27
C TYR A 338 -9.08 1.98 6.91
N THR A 339 -9.79 3.08 6.70
CA THR A 339 -11.18 3.25 7.15
C THR A 339 -12.01 3.94 6.10
N ALA A 340 -13.28 3.57 6.01
CA ALA A 340 -14.23 4.24 5.13
C ALA A 340 -14.54 5.62 5.72
N HIS A 341 -14.16 6.66 4.99
CA HIS A 341 -14.33 8.04 5.38
C HIS A 341 -14.44 8.89 4.12
N LYS A 342 -15.64 9.39 3.86
CA LYS A 342 -15.89 10.25 2.70
C LYS A 342 -15.28 11.62 2.91
N HIS A 343 -14.43 12.05 1.99
CA HIS A 343 -13.78 13.35 2.06
C HIS A 343 -13.45 13.87 0.66
N LEU A 344 -13.25 15.19 0.57
CA LEU A 344 -12.75 15.85 -0.63
C LEU A 344 -11.24 16.04 -0.48
N SER A 345 -10.48 15.22 -1.21
CA SER A 345 -9.04 15.26 -1.23
C SER A 345 -8.53 16.30 -2.22
N LYS A 346 -7.52 17.06 -1.79
CA LYS A 346 -6.73 17.95 -2.66
C LYS A 346 -5.43 17.30 -3.14
N VAL A 347 -5.22 16.03 -2.76
CA VAL A 347 -3.99 15.27 -3.01
C VAL A 347 -4.18 14.49 -4.32
N GLY A 348 -3.86 15.14 -5.44
CA GLY A 348 -3.91 14.54 -6.77
C GLY A 348 -4.41 15.52 -7.83
N SER A 349 -3.65 15.66 -8.91
CA SER A 349 -4.00 16.30 -10.19
C SER A 349 -4.24 17.82 -10.27
N GLY A 350 -3.82 18.64 -9.31
CA GLY A 350 -3.85 20.09 -9.48
C GLY A 350 -5.26 20.69 -9.46
N TYR A 351 -5.48 21.61 -8.52
CA TYR A 351 -6.61 22.55 -8.44
C TYR A 351 -8.03 21.99 -8.20
N ASN A 352 -8.35 20.71 -8.43
CA ASN A 352 -9.70 20.16 -8.24
C ASN A 352 -9.81 19.20 -7.05
N ASP A 353 -10.90 19.33 -6.29
CA ASP A 353 -11.25 18.43 -5.19
C ASP A 353 -11.72 17.06 -5.73
N GLU A 354 -11.09 15.97 -5.32
CA GLU A 354 -11.51 14.61 -5.65
C GLU A 354 -12.29 13.99 -4.48
N ALA A 355 -13.47 13.45 -4.76
CA ALA A 355 -14.26 12.73 -3.75
C ALA A 355 -13.71 11.31 -3.55
N LEU A 356 -13.15 11.05 -2.37
CA LEU A 356 -12.64 9.74 -1.96
C LEU A 356 -13.56 9.14 -0.89
N GLU A 357 -13.67 7.81 -0.90
CA GLU A 357 -14.59 7.06 -0.03
C GLU A 357 -13.89 6.43 1.19
N ALA A 358 -12.56 6.38 1.19
CA ALA A 358 -11.74 5.83 2.25
C ALA A 358 -10.37 6.51 2.32
N VAL A 359 -9.69 6.35 3.44
CA VAL A 359 -8.35 6.90 3.70
C VAL A 359 -7.58 5.94 4.59
N GLY A 360 -6.26 5.93 4.48
CA GLY A 360 -5.41 5.08 5.30
C GLY A 360 -4.25 5.81 5.99
N ILE A 361 -3.65 5.15 6.97
CA ILE A 361 -2.35 5.49 7.59
C ILE A 361 -1.42 4.32 7.30
N VAL A 362 -0.21 4.61 6.81
CA VAL A 362 0.74 3.56 6.41
C VAL A 362 1.98 3.63 7.29
N HIS A 363 2.20 2.56 8.05
CA HIS A 363 3.41 2.37 8.84
C HIS A 363 4.45 1.58 8.06
N GLY A 364 5.69 2.08 8.04
CA GLY A 364 6.82 1.43 7.40
C GLY A 364 7.78 2.42 6.74
N VAL A 365 8.86 1.88 6.16
CA VAL A 365 10.05 2.63 5.71
C VAL A 365 9.76 3.75 4.69
N ARG A 366 8.70 3.59 3.90
CA ARG A 366 8.42 4.46 2.75
C ARG A 366 6.98 4.99 2.68
N GLY A 367 6.14 4.71 3.67
CA GLY A 367 4.72 5.10 3.61
C GLY A 367 3.99 4.45 2.43
N ALA A 368 2.90 5.07 1.97
CA ALA A 368 2.21 4.63 0.76
C ALA A 368 3.06 4.95 -0.48
N PRO A 369 3.20 4.05 -1.46
CA PRO A 369 3.96 4.30 -2.69
C PRO A 369 3.51 5.54 -3.49
N CYS A 370 2.24 5.95 -3.36
CA CYS A 370 1.71 7.17 -3.97
C CYS A 370 2.23 8.46 -3.31
N ASP A 371 2.74 8.40 -2.08
CA ASP A 371 3.24 9.56 -1.35
C ASP A 371 4.69 9.86 -1.76
N LEU A 372 4.91 10.99 -2.43
CA LEU A 372 6.25 11.38 -2.89
C LEU A 372 7.20 11.77 -1.75
N ASN A 373 6.66 12.32 -0.66
CA ASN A 373 7.42 12.80 0.50
C ASN A 373 6.51 12.84 1.76
N SER A 374 7.10 13.15 2.92
CA SER A 374 6.36 13.18 4.19
C SER A 374 5.26 14.23 4.24
N ARG A 375 5.35 15.30 3.45
CA ARG A 375 4.30 16.32 3.34
C ARG A 375 3.08 15.76 2.62
N VAL A 376 3.27 15.01 1.53
CA VAL A 376 2.17 14.31 0.82
C VAL A 376 1.54 13.25 1.71
N THR A 377 2.34 12.48 2.46
CA THR A 377 1.81 11.55 3.47
C THR A 377 0.96 12.28 4.51
N ALA A 378 1.45 13.36 5.10
CA ALA A 378 0.70 14.12 6.09
C ALA A 378 -0.60 14.72 5.53
N LEU A 379 -0.59 15.19 4.28
CA LEU A 379 -1.77 15.69 3.57
C LEU A 379 -2.86 14.61 3.41
N ARG A 380 -2.47 13.41 2.98
CA ARG A 380 -3.39 12.27 2.82
C ARG A 380 -3.92 11.81 4.19
N GLU A 381 -3.03 11.63 5.15
CA GLU A 381 -3.38 11.16 6.50
C GLU A 381 -4.19 12.18 7.31
N ALA A 382 -4.16 13.47 6.99
CA ALA A 382 -4.96 14.49 7.66
C ALA A 382 -6.48 14.27 7.54
N TYR A 383 -6.93 13.52 6.52
CA TYR A 383 -8.34 13.12 6.38
C TYR A 383 -8.70 11.89 7.21
N PHE A 384 -7.72 11.19 7.79
CA PHE A 384 -7.98 10.03 8.61
C PHE A 384 -8.76 10.43 9.88
N PRO A 385 -9.82 9.70 10.27
CA PRO A 385 -10.55 9.95 11.52
C PRO A 385 -9.66 9.73 12.75
N MET A 386 -9.00 10.79 13.22
CA MET A 386 -8.01 10.69 14.31
C MET A 386 -8.60 10.25 15.66
N GLY A 387 -9.91 10.32 15.83
CA GLY A 387 -10.60 9.67 16.95
C GLY A 387 -10.31 8.16 17.03
N LEU A 388 -10.18 7.46 15.90
CA LEU A 388 -9.80 6.04 15.85
C LEU A 388 -8.34 5.83 16.29
N VAL A 389 -7.45 6.76 15.96
CA VAL A 389 -6.06 6.74 16.45
C VAL A 389 -6.02 6.90 17.96
N PHE A 390 -6.80 7.82 18.52
CA PHE A 390 -6.83 8.01 19.97
C PHE A 390 -7.45 6.81 20.70
N GLN A 391 -8.53 6.23 20.15
CA GLN A 391 -9.11 4.98 20.67
C GLN A 391 -8.11 3.83 20.64
N SER A 392 -7.20 3.79 19.66
CA SER A 392 -6.19 2.74 19.58
C SER A 392 -5.25 2.73 20.79
N LEU A 393 -5.08 3.87 21.49
CA LEU A 393 -4.23 3.96 22.70
C LEU A 393 -4.85 3.27 23.92
N ASP A 394 -6.15 2.98 23.88
CA ASP A 394 -6.85 2.29 24.97
C ASP A 394 -6.88 0.77 24.79
N ILE A 395 -6.29 0.25 23.71
CA ILE A 395 -6.27 -1.18 23.40
C ILE A 395 -5.55 -1.95 24.49
N LYS A 396 -6.21 -3.01 24.97
CA LYS A 396 -5.68 -4.00 25.91
C LYS A 396 -5.96 -5.39 25.40
N VAL A 397 -4.93 -6.03 24.86
CA VAL A 397 -4.98 -7.37 24.26
C VAL A 397 -5.64 -8.39 25.18
N GLU A 398 -5.31 -8.37 26.46
CA GLU A 398 -5.79 -9.31 27.47
C GLU A 398 -7.31 -9.19 27.73
N THR A 399 -7.92 -8.09 27.32
CA THR A 399 -9.37 -7.82 27.45
C THR A 399 -10.15 -8.11 26.17
N ALA A 400 -9.47 -8.48 25.08
CA ALA A 400 -10.10 -8.72 23.79
C ALA A 400 -11.08 -9.91 23.85
N THR A 401 -12.12 -9.84 23.02
CA THR A 401 -13.26 -10.77 23.04
C THR A 401 -13.34 -11.61 21.76
N ALA A 402 -13.95 -12.79 21.88
CA ALA A 402 -14.29 -13.64 20.74
C ALA A 402 -15.76 -14.05 20.80
N SER A 403 -16.31 -14.45 19.66
CA SER A 403 -17.62 -15.12 19.64
C SER A 403 -17.56 -16.55 20.20
N ILE A 404 -16.38 -17.17 20.16
CA ILE A 404 -16.10 -18.51 20.70
C ILE A 404 -15.03 -18.33 21.78
N GLU A 405 -15.36 -18.66 23.03
CA GLU A 405 -14.48 -18.42 24.17
C GLU A 405 -13.17 -19.23 24.11
N ASP A 406 -13.19 -20.39 23.48
CA ASP A 406 -11.99 -21.20 23.27
C ASP A 406 -10.98 -20.48 22.36
N ASP A 407 -11.44 -19.76 21.32
CA ASP A 407 -10.55 -18.93 20.49
C ASP A 407 -9.82 -17.88 21.33
N ARG A 408 -10.55 -17.16 22.19
CA ARG A 408 -9.98 -16.16 23.10
C ARG A 408 -8.92 -16.79 23.99
N ARG A 409 -9.24 -17.95 24.57
CA ARG A 409 -8.34 -18.69 25.46
C ARG A 409 -7.07 -19.12 24.74
N HIS A 410 -7.22 -19.80 23.61
CA HIS A 410 -6.11 -20.34 22.81
C HIS A 410 -5.21 -19.23 22.28
N ILE A 411 -5.78 -18.12 21.80
CA ILE A 411 -5.01 -16.98 21.28
C ILE A 411 -4.20 -16.30 22.39
N LEU A 412 -4.81 -15.98 23.52
CA LEU A 412 -4.10 -15.32 24.61
C LEU A 412 -2.95 -16.18 25.15
N ASN A 413 -3.19 -17.49 25.32
CA ASN A 413 -2.15 -18.44 25.68
C ASN A 413 -1.07 -18.59 24.59
N SER A 414 -1.43 -18.50 23.30
CA SER A 414 -0.49 -18.49 22.18
C SER A 414 0.41 -17.25 22.20
N ILE A 415 -0.16 -16.06 22.45
CA ILE A 415 0.59 -14.79 22.54
C ILE A 415 1.66 -14.87 23.64
N VAL A 416 1.32 -15.42 24.81
CA VAL A 416 2.29 -15.58 25.91
C VAL A 416 3.29 -16.71 25.67
N GLY A 417 3.10 -17.52 24.62
CA GLY A 417 4.02 -18.56 24.18
C GLY A 417 3.84 -19.91 24.89
N LYS A 418 2.63 -20.23 25.36
CA LYS A 418 2.32 -21.56 25.89
C LYS A 418 2.40 -22.62 24.79
N ALA A 419 2.72 -23.85 25.18
CA ALA A 419 2.71 -24.99 24.26
C ALA A 419 1.27 -25.41 23.91
N GLU A 420 1.10 -26.11 22.80
CA GLU A 420 -0.21 -26.55 22.27
C GLU A 420 -1.07 -27.33 23.31
N LYS A 421 -0.42 -28.12 24.16
CA LYS A 421 -1.06 -28.87 25.24
C LYS A 421 -1.61 -27.99 26.38
N ASP A 422 -1.09 -26.77 26.53
CA ASP A 422 -1.38 -25.84 27.63
C ASP A 422 -2.29 -24.68 27.14
N LEU A 423 -2.78 -24.73 25.89
CA LEU A 423 -3.65 -23.69 25.33
C LEU A 423 -5.02 -23.60 26.02
N ASP A 424 -5.49 -24.70 26.62
CA ASP A 424 -6.77 -24.74 27.35
C ASP A 424 -6.71 -24.13 28.76
N ASP A 425 -5.52 -23.71 29.22
CA ASP A 425 -5.36 -23.05 30.51
C ASP A 425 -6.13 -21.73 30.59
N ALA A 426 -6.47 -21.30 31.81
CA ALA A 426 -6.94 -19.93 32.02
C ALA A 426 -5.88 -18.92 31.51
N PRO A 427 -6.25 -17.93 30.67
CA PRO A 427 -5.32 -16.91 30.23
C PRO A 427 -4.89 -16.06 31.42
N GLU A 428 -3.62 -15.65 31.41
CA GLU A 428 -3.11 -14.73 32.43
C GLU A 428 -3.83 -13.37 32.32
N SER A 429 -4.11 -12.74 33.45
CA SER A 429 -4.72 -11.41 33.49
C SER A 429 -3.72 -10.29 33.23
N MET A 430 -2.43 -10.55 33.40
CA MET A 430 -1.32 -9.63 33.17
C MET A 430 -0.11 -10.44 32.71
N HIS A 431 0.58 -10.00 31.66
CA HIS A 431 1.81 -10.64 31.17
C HIS A 431 2.65 -9.64 30.35
N GLU A 432 3.98 -9.70 30.46
CA GLU A 432 4.90 -8.77 29.78
C GLU A 432 4.74 -8.73 28.24
N LYS A 433 4.34 -9.86 27.65
CA LYS A 433 4.05 -9.97 26.22
C LYS A 433 2.76 -9.25 25.80
N TYR A 434 1.77 -9.16 26.69
CA TYR A 434 0.61 -8.31 26.43
C TYR A 434 1.02 -6.85 26.47
N ASP A 435 1.78 -6.42 27.49
CA ASP A 435 2.30 -5.05 27.58
C ASP A 435 3.13 -4.67 26.36
N SER A 436 4.00 -5.59 25.90
CA SER A 436 4.83 -5.40 24.71
C SER A 436 3.99 -5.21 23.45
N LEU A 437 2.94 -6.02 23.28
CA LEU A 437 2.04 -5.92 22.13
C LEU A 437 1.16 -4.66 22.20
N ASN A 438 0.60 -4.34 23.36
CA ASN A 438 -0.17 -3.12 23.58
C ASN A 438 0.67 -1.89 23.22
N ASN A 439 1.87 -1.76 23.78
CA ASN A 439 2.78 -0.65 23.48
C ASN A 439 3.15 -0.59 21.99
N LEU A 440 3.34 -1.73 21.33
CA LEU A 440 3.65 -1.76 19.91
C LEU A 440 2.49 -1.23 19.08
N ILE A 441 1.26 -1.74 19.28
CA ILE A 441 0.06 -1.27 18.59
C ILE A 441 -0.12 0.23 18.80
N HIS A 442 -0.05 0.71 20.05
CA HIS A 442 -0.19 2.13 20.37
C HIS A 442 0.85 2.97 19.64
N SER A 443 2.11 2.53 19.64
CA SER A 443 3.21 3.25 19.00
C SER A 443 3.10 3.27 17.47
N THR A 444 2.57 2.20 16.85
CA THR A 444 2.36 2.12 15.40
C THR A 444 1.43 3.22 14.92
N PHE A 445 0.34 3.49 15.65
CA PHE A 445 -0.57 4.60 15.35
C PHE A 445 0.00 5.97 15.76
N ALA A 446 0.76 6.05 16.84
CA ALA A 446 1.26 7.31 17.40
C ALA A 446 2.49 7.91 16.68
N THR A 447 3.06 7.21 15.69
CA THR A 447 4.31 7.63 15.02
C THR A 447 4.11 8.45 13.75
N SER A 448 2.88 8.61 13.26
CA SER A 448 2.61 9.41 12.08
C SER A 448 2.55 10.91 12.41
N GLN A 449 3.04 11.76 11.48
CA GLN A 449 2.96 13.22 11.63
C GLN A 449 1.50 13.68 11.75
N GLY A 450 0.58 13.11 10.98
CA GLY A 450 -0.84 13.43 11.05
C GLY A 450 -1.45 13.15 12.43
N ALA A 451 -1.11 12.01 13.04
CA ALA A 451 -1.56 11.67 14.39
C ALA A 451 -1.06 12.67 15.44
N LEU A 452 0.21 13.05 15.38
CA LEU A 452 0.82 14.02 16.30
C LEU A 452 0.24 15.43 16.13
N GLN A 453 0.01 15.86 14.89
CA GLN A 453 -0.66 17.13 14.59
C GLN A 453 -2.08 17.17 15.14
N ALA A 454 -2.85 16.10 14.96
CA ALA A 454 -4.20 16.01 15.48
C ALA A 454 -4.22 15.96 17.01
N ALA A 455 -3.32 15.20 17.64
CA ALA A 455 -3.19 15.14 19.09
C ALA A 455 -2.91 16.51 19.71
N ARG A 456 -2.07 17.32 19.06
CA ARG A 456 -1.80 18.70 19.47
C ARG A 456 -3.06 19.57 19.39
N ARG A 457 -3.85 19.45 18.32
CA ARG A 457 -5.11 20.20 18.13
C ARG A 457 -6.17 19.81 19.16
N GLU A 458 -6.19 18.54 19.55
CA GLU A 458 -7.15 18.00 20.52
C GLU A 458 -6.91 18.55 21.93
N GLY A 459 -5.65 18.66 22.35
CA GLY A 459 -5.27 19.29 23.61
C GLY A 459 -4.12 18.59 24.33
N SER A 460 -3.65 19.20 25.42
CA SER A 460 -2.42 18.78 26.13
C SER A 460 -2.44 17.34 26.65
N GLY A 461 -3.59 16.84 27.10
CA GLY A 461 -3.73 15.45 27.56
C GLY A 461 -3.52 14.44 26.42
N THR A 462 -4.21 14.64 25.30
CA THR A 462 -4.09 13.77 24.11
C THR A 462 -2.69 13.85 23.51
N TRP A 463 -2.13 15.06 23.42
CA TRP A 463 -0.74 15.29 23.01
C TRP A 463 0.25 14.46 23.83
N GLN A 464 0.18 14.53 25.16
CA GLN A 464 1.07 13.76 26.03
C GLN A 464 0.87 12.25 25.88
N ASN A 465 -0.37 11.77 25.78
CA ASN A 465 -0.65 10.34 25.60
C ASN A 465 -0.05 9.80 24.30
N VAL A 466 -0.17 10.54 23.20
CA VAL A 466 0.40 10.17 21.90
C VAL A 466 1.93 10.22 21.93
N LEU A 467 2.53 11.23 22.55
CA LEU A 467 4.00 11.29 22.72
C LEU A 467 4.54 10.11 23.56
N ILE A 468 3.85 9.76 24.66
CA ILE A 468 4.21 8.62 25.49
C ILE A 468 4.09 7.32 24.69
N ALA A 469 3.01 7.14 23.94
CA ALA A 469 2.83 5.97 23.08
C ALA A 469 3.93 5.86 22.01
N MET A 470 4.23 6.97 21.32
CA MET A 470 5.34 7.05 20.35
C MET A 470 6.66 6.63 21.00
N SER A 471 7.00 7.19 22.18
CA SER A 471 8.29 6.95 22.85
C SER A 471 8.57 5.47 23.17
N LYS A 472 7.52 4.65 23.25
CA LYS A 472 7.58 3.21 23.51
C LYS A 472 7.81 2.36 22.26
N ALA A 473 7.91 2.96 21.07
CA ALA A 473 8.22 2.21 19.86
C ALA A 473 9.59 1.52 19.99
N THR A 474 9.60 0.20 19.88
CA THR A 474 10.82 -0.64 20.01
C THR A 474 11.33 -1.16 18.66
N ASP A 475 10.63 -0.84 17.57
CA ASP A 475 11.00 -1.27 16.23
C ASP A 475 10.58 -0.24 15.18
N ILE A 476 11.30 0.88 15.12
CA ILE A 476 10.99 1.97 14.20
C ILE A 476 12.19 2.32 13.33
N GLU A 477 12.05 2.07 12.02
CA GLU A 477 13.14 2.34 11.08
C GLU A 477 13.27 3.84 10.79
N LYS A 478 12.15 4.55 10.58
CA LYS A 478 12.18 5.93 10.12
C LYS A 478 11.07 6.76 10.75
N ILE A 479 11.43 7.97 11.19
CA ILE A 479 10.50 9.07 11.47
C ILE A 479 10.92 10.26 10.62
N SER A 480 9.94 10.90 10.00
CA SER A 480 10.12 12.09 9.18
C SER A 480 9.14 13.15 9.64
N PHE A 481 9.64 14.31 10.06
CA PHE A 481 8.82 15.45 10.43
C PHE A 481 9.13 16.64 9.54
N ASP A 482 8.11 17.15 8.87
CA ASP A 482 8.13 18.42 8.17
C ASP A 482 7.40 19.46 9.01
N PHE A 483 8.16 20.31 9.69
CA PHE A 483 7.62 21.36 10.56
C PHE A 483 7.05 22.57 9.79
N GLY A 484 7.28 22.65 8.48
CA GLY A 484 6.76 23.69 7.61
C GLY A 484 5.28 23.50 7.25
N TYR A 485 4.69 22.35 7.59
CA TYR A 485 3.33 22.01 7.16
C TYR A 485 2.49 21.35 8.26
N GLY A 486 1.24 21.83 8.45
CA GLY A 486 0.19 21.16 9.24
C GLY A 486 0.30 21.28 10.76
N TRP A 487 1.35 21.91 11.28
CA TRP A 487 1.61 22.03 12.72
C TRP A 487 0.99 23.26 13.41
N ASP A 488 0.18 24.05 12.70
CA ASP A 488 -0.54 25.24 13.21
C ASP A 488 0.30 26.12 14.18
N ASN A 489 1.46 26.59 13.71
CA ASN A 489 2.41 27.38 14.50
C ASN A 489 2.80 26.68 15.81
N ILE A 490 3.35 25.47 15.70
CA ILE A 490 3.91 24.75 16.85
C ILE A 490 4.92 25.62 17.60
N LEU A 491 4.79 25.65 18.93
CA LEU A 491 5.69 26.40 19.80
C LEU A 491 7.02 25.67 19.93
N ALA A 492 8.12 26.41 20.12
CA ALA A 492 9.44 25.81 20.32
C ALA A 492 9.46 24.80 21.50
N ALA A 493 8.72 25.08 22.58
CA ALA A 493 8.59 24.17 23.71
C ALA A 493 7.91 22.83 23.34
N GLU A 494 6.86 22.87 22.52
CA GLU A 494 6.15 21.67 22.05
C GLU A 494 7.03 20.86 21.08
N ALA A 495 7.75 21.54 20.17
CA ALA A 495 8.70 20.89 19.28
C ALA A 495 9.85 20.21 20.06
N MET A 496 10.35 20.85 21.12
CA MET A 496 11.35 20.27 22.03
C MET A 496 10.80 19.06 22.79
N GLU A 497 9.54 19.13 23.25
CA GLU A 497 8.88 18.02 23.92
C GLU A 497 8.75 16.82 22.98
N LEU A 498 8.31 17.03 21.74
CA LEU A 498 8.21 16.01 20.70
C LEU A 498 9.56 15.33 20.42
N ILE A 499 10.63 16.11 20.25
CA ILE A 499 11.99 15.56 20.04
C ILE A 499 12.47 14.77 21.25
N SER A 500 12.15 15.22 22.46
CA SER A 500 12.54 14.52 23.69
C SER A 500 11.84 13.17 23.87
N HIS A 501 10.69 12.98 23.22
CA HIS A 501 9.91 11.74 23.24
C HIS A 501 10.13 10.85 22.01
N LEU A 502 11.07 11.18 21.13
CA LEU A 502 11.43 10.31 20.02
C LEU A 502 11.86 8.92 20.53
N PRO A 503 11.48 7.82 19.86
CA PRO A 503 11.79 6.47 20.32
C PRO A 503 13.30 6.22 20.33
N THR A 504 13.85 5.62 21.38
CA THR A 504 15.30 5.36 21.47
C THR A 504 15.79 4.30 20.48
N ALA A 505 14.89 3.46 19.97
CA ALA A 505 15.17 2.45 18.94
C ALA A 505 15.11 2.99 17.50
N LEU A 506 14.94 4.31 17.32
CA LEU A 506 14.82 4.93 15.99
C LEU A 506 16.12 4.83 15.17
N GLN A 507 16.05 4.24 13.98
CA GLN A 507 17.22 4.09 13.10
C GLN A 507 17.48 5.29 12.18
N ARG A 508 16.43 5.97 11.72
CA ARG A 508 16.54 7.09 10.77
C ARG A 508 15.63 8.24 11.18
N LEU A 509 16.22 9.41 11.37
CA LEU A 509 15.48 10.63 11.67
C LEU A 509 15.62 11.62 10.52
N HIS A 510 14.49 12.11 10.00
CA HIS A 510 14.46 13.22 9.06
C HIS A 510 13.65 14.37 9.65
N LEU A 511 14.29 15.54 9.79
CA LEU A 511 13.64 16.77 10.21
C LEU A 511 13.73 17.82 9.08
N ALA A 512 12.60 18.36 8.66
CA ALA A 512 12.50 19.44 7.69
C ALA A 512 11.89 20.70 8.34
N GLU A 513 12.37 21.88 7.95
CA GLU A 513 11.83 23.19 8.39
C GLU A 513 11.82 23.38 9.93
N ALA A 514 12.72 22.70 10.65
CA ALA A 514 12.77 22.70 12.11
C ALA A 514 13.46 23.95 12.70
N ASN A 515 12.88 25.13 12.50
CA ASN A 515 13.43 26.41 12.97
C ASN A 515 12.92 26.81 14.37
N PHE A 516 13.50 26.21 15.42
CA PHE A 516 13.09 26.46 16.82
C PHE A 516 14.23 26.93 17.74
N GLY A 517 15.32 27.45 17.14
CA GLY A 517 16.43 28.03 17.88
C GLY A 517 17.35 27.03 18.61
N PRO A 518 18.31 27.53 19.42
CA PRO A 518 19.38 26.74 20.02
C PRO A 518 18.88 25.73 21.07
N HIS A 519 17.78 26.02 21.77
CA HIS A 519 17.21 25.10 22.76
C HIS A 519 16.69 23.80 22.13
N PHE A 520 16.07 23.90 20.96
CA PHE A 520 15.65 22.73 20.19
C PHE A 520 16.86 21.89 19.74
N VAL A 521 17.91 22.54 19.24
CA VAL A 521 19.16 21.85 18.85
C VAL A 521 19.80 21.12 20.05
N HIS A 522 19.72 21.71 21.24
CA HIS A 522 20.14 21.06 22.48
C HIS A 522 19.28 19.82 22.81
N ALA A 523 17.95 19.95 22.75
CA ALA A 523 17.05 18.82 22.97
C ALA A 523 17.32 17.65 21.99
N LEU A 524 17.57 17.98 20.71
CA LEU A 524 17.96 16.99 19.71
C LEU A 524 19.28 16.31 20.06
N ALA A 525 20.30 17.06 20.48
CA ALA A 525 21.58 16.51 20.88
C ALA A 525 21.45 15.60 22.13
N ASP A 526 20.63 16.00 23.10
CA ASP A 526 20.37 15.22 24.31
C ASP A 526 19.59 13.94 24.01
N TRP A 527 18.68 13.98 23.04
CA TRP A 527 18.02 12.77 22.55
C TRP A 527 18.99 11.85 21.80
N ILE A 528 19.83 12.39 20.91
CA ILE A 528 20.84 11.60 20.18
C ILE A 528 21.72 10.82 21.15
N ASP A 529 22.17 11.43 22.25
CA ASP A 529 22.97 10.73 23.26
C ASP A 529 22.26 9.51 23.86
N LYS A 530 20.92 9.53 23.95
CA LYS A 530 20.08 8.43 24.44
C LYS A 530 19.68 7.43 23.36
N ALA A 531 19.78 7.79 22.08
CA ALA A 531 19.40 6.91 20.98
C ALA A 531 20.34 5.69 20.90
N ASN A 532 19.76 4.51 20.76
CA ASN A 532 20.49 3.24 20.76
C ASN A 532 20.88 2.83 19.33
N ASP A 533 19.93 2.95 18.40
CA ASP A 533 20.02 2.32 17.06
C ASP A 533 20.12 3.33 15.92
N LEU A 534 20.32 4.62 16.23
CA LEU A 534 20.33 5.70 15.25
C LEU A 534 21.50 5.55 14.26
N GLU A 535 21.16 5.41 12.98
CA GLU A 535 22.11 5.21 11.88
C GLU A 535 22.17 6.41 10.93
N ILE A 536 21.02 7.04 10.68
CA ILE A 536 20.89 8.13 9.71
C ILE A 536 20.18 9.33 10.32
N ILE A 537 20.77 10.51 10.17
CA ILE A 537 20.12 11.77 10.50
C ILE A 537 20.13 12.66 9.26
N LEU A 538 18.94 13.09 8.84
CA LEU A 538 18.74 14.06 7.77
C LEU A 538 18.09 15.30 8.38
N ILE A 539 18.70 16.46 8.17
CA ILE A 539 18.13 17.74 8.59
C ILE A 539 18.11 18.65 7.36
N SER A 540 16.94 19.11 6.93
CA SER A 540 16.77 19.89 5.69
C SER A 540 16.02 21.18 5.97
N SER A 541 16.41 22.26 5.28
CA SER A 541 15.81 23.59 5.46
C SER A 541 15.71 23.99 6.94
N SER A 542 16.70 23.58 7.72
CA SER A 542 16.64 23.60 9.17
C SER A 542 17.56 24.66 9.69
N CYS A 543 17.06 25.51 10.57
CA CYS A 543 17.82 26.59 11.15
C CYS A 543 18.76 26.09 12.24
N ILE A 544 19.76 25.33 11.81
CA ILE A 544 21.10 25.46 12.35
C ILE A 544 21.44 26.98 12.41
N ASN A 545 20.94 27.81 11.49
CA ASN A 545 21.04 29.28 11.41
C ASN A 545 20.05 30.14 12.24
N GLY A 546 19.29 29.60 13.21
CA GLY A 546 18.33 30.41 13.97
C GLY A 546 19.00 31.57 14.73
N ASP A 547 18.69 32.81 14.34
CA ASP A 547 18.97 34.00 15.12
C ASP A 547 17.95 34.07 16.27
N ASP A 548 18.43 34.16 17.50
CA ASP A 548 17.59 34.44 18.67
C ASP A 548 17.08 35.88 18.55
N ASP A 549 15.97 36.11 17.86
CA ASP A 549 15.19 37.32 18.05
C ASP A 549 13.84 36.94 18.66
N ASP A 550 13.82 36.98 19.98
CA ASP A 550 12.62 37.40 20.70
C ASP A 550 12.14 38.70 20.05
N SER A 551 10.89 38.67 19.55
CA SER A 551 10.13 39.78 18.97
C SER A 551 10.48 40.24 17.54
N ASN A 552 9.61 39.87 16.60
CA ASN A 552 8.93 40.78 15.69
C ASN A 552 9.79 41.89 15.03
N SER A 553 10.73 41.56 14.13
CA SER A 553 11.13 42.52 13.08
C SER A 553 11.83 41.88 11.87
N ASN A 554 11.35 42.24 10.68
CA ASN A 554 12.04 42.07 9.41
C ASN A 554 13.24 43.03 9.37
N THR A 555 14.48 42.55 9.26
CA THR A 555 15.54 43.24 8.47
C THR A 555 16.80 42.38 8.28
N ILE A 556 17.16 42.17 7.02
CA ILE A 556 18.43 41.56 6.59
C ILE A 556 19.51 42.64 6.60
N SER A 557 20.66 42.39 7.24
CA SER A 557 21.87 43.23 7.09
C SER A 557 23.11 42.38 6.83
N ASN A 558 23.89 42.76 5.81
CA ASN A 558 25.12 42.09 5.34
C ASN A 558 26.33 42.40 6.25
N SER A 559 27.13 41.40 6.62
CA SER A 559 28.56 41.60 6.93
C SER A 559 29.39 40.31 6.85
N ASN A 560 30.63 40.45 6.33
CA ASN A 560 31.62 39.42 6.00
C ASN A 560 32.28 38.75 7.23
N PRO A 561 32.64 37.45 7.18
CA PRO A 561 33.37 36.78 8.26
C PRO A 561 34.90 36.87 8.16
N ASN A 562 35.52 36.93 9.34
CA ASN A 562 36.96 37.06 9.61
C ASN A 562 37.64 35.67 9.74
N PRO A 563 38.78 35.39 9.08
CA PRO A 563 39.37 34.05 9.02
C PRO A 563 40.51 33.89 10.03
N ASN A 564 40.25 33.38 11.23
CA ASN A 564 41.29 32.77 12.08
C ASN A 564 40.68 32.07 13.30
N LEU A 565 40.62 30.73 13.29
CA LEU A 565 40.71 29.85 14.47
C LEU A 565 40.51 28.38 14.04
N ALA A 566 41.60 27.64 13.83
CA ALA A 566 41.55 26.18 13.67
C ALA A 566 42.72 25.52 14.40
N ARG A 567 42.41 24.85 15.52
CA ARG A 567 43.16 23.72 16.07
C ARG A 567 42.19 22.87 16.90
N GLU A 568 41.90 21.64 16.45
CA GLU A 568 41.70 20.48 17.34
C GLU A 568 41.61 19.15 16.58
N ARG A 569 41.77 18.07 17.35
CA ARG A 569 42.33 16.74 17.03
C ARG A 569 41.42 15.77 16.26
N ILE A 570 42.10 14.73 15.76
CA ILE A 570 41.71 13.55 14.96
C ILE A 570 40.30 13.00 15.26
N LEU A 571 39.43 13.06 14.25
CA LEU A 571 38.18 12.28 14.08
C LEU A 571 38.19 11.64 12.68
N LYS A 572 37.56 10.47 12.52
CA LYS A 572 37.59 9.63 11.30
C LYS A 572 37.28 10.47 10.02
N PRO A 573 37.97 10.25 8.87
CA PRO A 573 38.01 11.21 7.75
C PRO A 573 36.67 11.56 7.09
N ARG A 574 35.67 10.66 7.12
CA ARG A 574 34.36 10.88 6.48
C ARG A 574 33.42 11.80 7.26
N LEU A 575 33.56 11.85 8.59
CA LEU A 575 32.72 12.69 9.46
C LEU A 575 33.23 14.15 9.51
N PHE A 576 34.52 14.36 9.21
CA PHE A 576 35.22 15.63 9.36
C PHE A 576 34.69 16.74 8.46
N THR A 577 34.48 16.48 7.16
CA THR A 577 34.05 17.49 6.18
C THR A 577 32.65 18.03 6.46
N MET A 578 31.81 17.24 7.13
CA MET A 578 30.40 17.54 7.33
C MET A 578 30.10 18.14 8.71
N LEU A 579 30.82 17.67 9.75
CA LEU A 579 30.88 18.35 11.04
C LEU A 579 31.51 19.74 10.89
N ALA A 580 32.44 19.90 9.96
CA ALA A 580 32.97 21.21 9.58
C ALA A 580 31.87 22.13 9.00
N SER A 581 30.97 21.66 8.13
CA SER A 581 29.82 22.46 7.65
C SER A 581 28.91 22.90 8.80
N LEU A 582 28.62 21.98 9.72
CA LEU A 582 27.76 22.23 10.89
C LEU A 582 28.35 23.30 11.83
N VAL A 583 29.67 23.27 12.01
CA VAL A 583 30.41 24.11 12.98
C VAL A 583 30.93 25.42 12.36
N LEU A 584 31.20 25.46 11.05
CA LEU A 584 31.84 26.58 10.35
C LEU A 584 30.87 27.46 9.54
N ALA A 585 29.61 27.07 9.34
CA ALA A 585 28.62 27.97 8.75
C ALA A 585 28.51 29.27 9.59
N PRO A 586 28.45 30.46 8.98
CA PRO A 586 28.46 31.73 9.69
C PRO A 586 27.21 31.86 10.56
N VAL A 587 27.40 31.95 11.87
CA VAL A 587 26.32 32.13 12.86
C VAL A 587 26.57 33.41 13.63
N ARG A 588 25.59 34.29 13.68
CA ARG A 588 25.73 35.61 14.33
C ARG A 588 25.76 35.48 15.85
N ASN A 589 24.96 34.59 16.43
CA ASN A 589 24.82 34.44 17.88
C ASN A 589 25.72 33.32 18.47
N ARG A 590 26.25 33.58 19.69
CA ARG A 590 27.03 32.64 20.51
C ARG A 590 26.22 31.40 20.92
N ALA A 591 24.94 31.53 21.25
CA ALA A 591 24.09 30.43 21.71
C ALA A 591 23.95 29.34 20.63
N SER A 592 23.59 29.74 19.40
CA SER A 592 23.49 28.85 18.24
C SER A 592 24.82 28.16 17.91
N ARG A 593 25.98 28.83 18.08
CA ARG A 593 27.30 28.17 17.93
C ARG A 593 27.55 27.10 18.99
N VAL A 594 27.15 27.34 20.24
CA VAL A 594 27.28 26.36 21.34
C VAL A 594 26.39 25.16 21.08
N ALA A 595 25.13 25.39 20.69
CA ALA A 595 24.18 24.33 20.38
C ALA A 595 24.64 23.43 19.22
N ARG A 596 25.12 24.03 18.12
CA ARG A 596 25.71 23.28 16.99
C ARG A 596 26.91 22.43 17.39
N ARG A 597 27.83 22.98 18.20
CA ARG A 597 28.98 22.22 18.71
C ARG A 597 28.54 21.06 19.59
N ARG A 598 27.48 21.24 20.37
CA ARG A 598 26.89 20.17 21.19
C ARG A 598 26.26 19.08 20.32
N LEU A 599 25.49 19.45 19.29
CA LEU A 599 24.93 18.52 18.32
C LEU A 599 26.03 17.74 17.58
N ALA A 600 27.04 18.45 17.06
CA ALA A 600 28.21 17.85 16.42
C ALA A 600 28.92 16.82 17.33
N LYS A 601 29.06 17.13 18.63
CA LYS A 601 29.62 16.19 19.62
C LYS A 601 28.74 14.98 19.87
N ALA A 602 27.42 15.17 19.99
CA ALA A 602 26.47 14.06 20.19
C ALA A 602 26.46 13.11 18.98
N VAL A 603 26.50 13.67 17.76
CA VAL A 603 26.60 12.87 16.54
C VAL A 603 27.95 12.13 16.48
N ALA A 604 29.06 12.80 16.79
CA ALA A 604 30.38 12.20 16.73
C ALA A 604 30.65 11.15 17.83
N SER A 605 29.90 11.18 18.94
CA SER A 605 30.01 10.19 20.02
C SER A 605 29.32 8.87 19.69
N LYS A 606 28.48 8.83 18.63
CA LYS A 606 27.73 7.64 18.23
C LYS A 606 28.38 6.94 17.04
N ASP A 607 29.06 5.82 17.31
CA ASP A 607 29.63 4.96 16.27
C ASP A 607 28.56 4.31 15.37
N SER A 608 27.30 4.23 15.83
CA SER A 608 26.17 3.69 15.06
C SER A 608 25.77 4.60 13.89
N ILE A 609 26.05 5.91 13.96
CA ILE A 609 25.65 6.86 12.93
C ILE A 609 26.57 6.71 11.72
N LYS A 610 25.99 6.20 10.63
CA LYS A 610 26.68 5.92 9.35
C LYS A 610 26.56 7.10 8.39
N LYS A 611 25.47 7.86 8.47
CA LYS A 611 25.17 8.95 7.54
C LYS A 611 24.52 10.11 8.26
N VAL A 612 25.05 11.29 8.01
CA VAL A 612 24.39 12.55 8.37
C VAL A 612 24.18 13.28 7.05
N LYS A 613 23.05 13.95 6.87
CA LYS A 613 22.86 14.95 5.82
C LYS A 613 22.28 16.21 6.44
N VAL A 614 22.87 17.36 6.15
CA VAL A 614 22.38 18.66 6.55
C VAL A 614 22.31 19.48 5.27
N CYS A 615 21.09 19.71 4.80
CA CYS A 615 20.81 20.51 3.63
C CYS A 615 20.29 21.86 4.10
N ASP A 616 21.17 22.84 4.21
CA ASP A 616 20.72 24.23 4.29
C ASP A 616 20.46 24.69 2.84
N THR A 617 19.23 25.08 2.55
CA THR A 617 18.92 25.88 1.37
C THR A 617 19.69 27.19 1.47
N ASP A 618 20.31 27.58 0.35
CA ASP A 618 21.04 28.83 0.09
C ASP A 618 22.48 28.96 0.63
N TYR A 619 23.42 28.30 -0.04
CA TYR A 619 24.66 28.97 -0.48
C TYR A 619 24.98 28.59 -1.93
N PHE A 620 24.69 29.50 -2.87
CA PHE A 620 25.43 29.57 -4.13
C PHE A 620 26.90 29.81 -3.79
N LEU A 621 27.69 28.74 -3.66
CA LEU A 621 29.14 28.85 -3.70
C LEU A 621 29.52 29.17 -5.16
N GLY A 622 29.67 30.47 -5.43
CA GLY A 622 30.44 30.94 -6.57
C GLY A 622 31.80 30.26 -6.54
N SER A 623 32.01 29.35 -7.50
CA SER A 623 33.29 28.96 -8.07
C SER A 623 34.56 29.15 -7.21
N GLU A 624 34.89 28.21 -6.34
CA GLU A 624 36.30 27.94 -6.00
C GLU A 624 36.57 26.43 -5.85
N LYS A 625 37.13 25.84 -6.92
CA LYS A 625 37.81 24.54 -6.87
C LYS A 625 39.15 24.72 -6.13
N ARG A 626 39.33 24.07 -4.98
CA ARG A 626 40.66 23.72 -4.46
C ARG A 626 40.74 22.29 -3.92
N ILE A 627 41.30 21.46 -4.79
CA ILE A 627 42.09 20.22 -4.63
C ILE A 627 42.45 19.85 -3.18
N LEU A 628 42.04 18.66 -2.74
CA LEU A 628 42.84 17.76 -1.88
C LEU A 628 42.52 16.27 -2.15
N GLY A 629 43.52 15.54 -2.66
CA GLY A 629 43.88 14.19 -2.22
C GLY A 629 42.92 13.00 -2.45
N LYS A 630 43.12 12.35 -3.60
CA LYS A 630 42.78 10.96 -4.01
C LYS A 630 42.00 10.03 -3.04
N ASN A 631 40.91 9.51 -3.62
CA ASN A 631 40.01 8.39 -3.26
C ASN A 631 38.67 8.80 -2.63
N VAL A 632 37.93 9.61 -3.39
CA VAL A 632 36.51 9.90 -3.16
C VAL A 632 35.82 9.80 -4.52
N VAL A 633 34.85 8.90 -4.64
CA VAL A 633 33.84 8.98 -5.69
C VAL A 633 32.95 10.16 -5.31
N PHE A 634 33.20 11.29 -5.94
CA PHE A 634 32.15 12.28 -6.12
C PHE A 634 31.28 11.71 -7.23
N GLU A 635 30.04 11.32 -6.93
CA GLU A 635 29.02 11.37 -7.96
C GLU A 635 28.60 12.84 -8.03
N PRO A 636 29.06 13.61 -9.04
CA PRO A 636 28.29 14.78 -9.42
C PRO A 636 26.91 14.27 -9.81
N LEU A 637 25.86 14.91 -9.30
CA LEU A 637 24.57 14.86 -9.97
C LEU A 637 24.83 15.31 -11.42
N GLN A 638 24.90 14.37 -12.35
CA GLN A 638 24.32 14.63 -13.65
C GLN A 638 22.85 14.88 -13.36
N TRP A 639 22.46 16.13 -13.55
CA TRP A 639 21.07 16.52 -13.79
C TRP A 639 20.60 15.70 -15.00
N VAL A 640 20.08 14.51 -14.74
CA VAL A 640 19.09 13.87 -15.60
C VAL A 640 17.78 14.25 -14.94
N GLY A 641 17.00 15.09 -15.60
CA GLY A 641 15.80 15.68 -15.04
C GLY A 641 14.89 14.61 -14.46
N ASP A 642 14.73 14.63 -13.15
CA ASP A 642 13.61 14.00 -12.45
C ASP A 642 12.97 15.14 -11.66
N ASP A 643 11.94 15.72 -12.29
CA ASP A 643 11.02 16.65 -11.67
C ASP A 643 10.21 15.91 -10.59
N SER A 644 10.68 15.93 -9.35
CA SER A 644 9.84 15.65 -8.18
C SER A 644 10.47 16.24 -6.90
N CYS A 645 9.98 17.42 -6.51
CA CYS A 645 10.00 17.92 -5.13
C CYS A 645 8.60 17.76 -4.55
#